data_AF-A0A364JT94-F1
#
_entry.id   AF-A0A364JT94-F1
#
_cell.length_a   1.000
_cell.length_b   1.000
_cell.length_c   1.000
_cell.angle_alpha   90.00
_cell.angle_beta   90.00
_cell.angle_gamma   90.00
#
_symmetry.space_group_name_H-M   'P 1'
#
loop_
_entity.id
_entity.type
_entity.pdbx_description
1 polymer ?
#
loop_
_entity_poly.entity_id
_entity_poly.type
_entity_poly.pdbx_seq_one_letter_code
_entity_poly.pdbx_strand_id
1 'polypeptide(L)'
;MDRLKERASATPPPMALASLRLPTLAGVVVVVAILYFAKEVLLPLAIAVLLTFTLAPIVSMLRRAGFPRVLAVITSVAGGFVLIGVFSMIVAYQVSEVAQNITIYQYNIIEKIRTLKVAGSENTLLERINQFAERVGTELNRQEIEPLAAPTEEPKPEPVLVEIFSPRDSIETLENIVGQLIGPLATMGLVVVVVVFMLLEREELRDRFIRLVGYGDLHRTTEALQEAGSRVARYLLTQLLVNVTYGVPLGLGLWFLGIPNAVLWGMLAVVLRFVPYIGPVIAAIFPIFLAFAVAPGWELLLWTIALILIIELISNNVIEPWLYGTRTGLSPLAIIVSAIFWTWLWGPVGLVLSTPLTVCLVVLGRHVPQFEFLEILFGSEPVLDPKERLYQRLLSGDPDEATDNAEEILEEKYLAEYYGSVAIPALLLGEQDRIRGALSDPQLKQVADSARLLVANLEQIANEEEDSDEQVSVEAPDAEKGEAALELPNGGGKYVLCFGGRGVLDDVAAAMLAQVLDVQGAETMALAHSALQPASLAALQLDNTTAIVVNFLNVESARKARFSVRRLKRLHKSARIGLALWGADKEFDLKPIQEETQADFVVRTMSDAVVECLSDAEPKPFIRGQSKVFSPIRAVQKVK
;
A
#
# COMPACT_ATOMS: atom_id res chain seq x y z
N MET A 1 -46.84 -38.57 1.48
CA MET A 1 -46.12 -38.07 2.66
C MET A 1 -44.63 -38.44 2.66
N ASP A 2 -44.16 -39.29 1.74
CA ASP A 2 -42.74 -39.72 1.70
C ASP A 2 -41.80 -38.87 0.82
N ARG A 3 -42.30 -38.00 -0.07
CA ARG A 3 -41.43 -37.12 -0.88
C ARG A 3 -40.96 -35.84 -0.18
N LEU A 4 -41.39 -35.62 1.07
CA LEU A 4 -41.02 -34.43 1.86
C LEU A 4 -39.94 -34.72 2.93
N LYS A 5 -39.59 -35.99 3.17
CA LYS A 5 -38.51 -36.35 4.09
C LYS A 5 -37.13 -36.43 3.42
N GLU A 6 -37.08 -36.56 2.09
CA GLU A 6 -35.82 -36.75 1.36
C GLU A 6 -35.07 -35.44 1.04
N ARG A 7 -35.72 -34.27 1.20
CA ARG A 7 -35.08 -32.95 1.03
C ARG A 7 -34.50 -32.36 2.32
N ALA A 8 -34.65 -33.04 3.46
CA ALA A 8 -34.23 -32.54 4.77
C ALA A 8 -32.84 -33.04 5.22
N SER A 9 -32.10 -33.77 4.38
CA SER A 9 -30.79 -34.35 4.73
C SER A 9 -29.64 -33.96 3.80
N ALA A 10 -29.79 -32.90 3.01
CA ALA A 10 -28.66 -32.33 2.29
C ALA A 10 -27.88 -31.45 3.28
N THR A 11 -26.94 -32.06 4.00
CA THR A 11 -25.83 -31.33 4.62
C THR A 11 -25.24 -30.38 3.57
N PRO A 12 -25.00 -29.10 3.90
CA PRO A 12 -24.24 -28.24 3.00
C PRO A 12 -22.92 -28.96 2.70
N PRO A 13 -22.41 -28.90 1.45
CA PRO A 13 -21.08 -29.42 1.20
C PRO A 13 -20.14 -28.78 2.24
N PRO A 14 -19.27 -29.56 2.91
CA PRO A 14 -18.31 -28.97 3.80
C PRO A 14 -17.60 -27.90 2.98
N MET A 15 -17.66 -26.66 3.47
CA MET A 15 -16.92 -25.52 2.94
C MET A 15 -15.51 -26.05 2.70
N ALA A 16 -15.19 -26.25 1.43
CA ALA A 16 -13.90 -26.79 1.06
C ALA A 16 -12.92 -25.70 1.44
N LEU A 17 -12.38 -25.78 2.66
CA LEU A 17 -11.11 -25.19 3.02
C LEU A 17 -10.25 -25.43 1.79
N ALA A 18 -9.88 -24.34 1.10
CA ALA A 18 -9.09 -24.39 -0.10
C ALA A 18 -7.76 -25.03 0.28
N SER A 19 -7.72 -26.36 0.29
CA SER A 19 -6.51 -27.13 0.46
C SER A 19 -5.66 -26.66 -0.70
N LEU A 20 -4.56 -25.93 -0.43
CA LEU A 20 -3.56 -25.63 -1.44
C LEU A 20 -3.28 -26.96 -2.13
N ARG A 21 -3.77 -27.10 -3.38
CA ARG A 21 -3.71 -28.37 -4.09
C ARG A 21 -2.22 -28.70 -4.20
N LEU A 22 -1.78 -29.86 -3.71
CA LEU A 22 -0.39 -30.34 -3.85
C LEU A 22 0.36 -29.90 -5.15
N PRO A 23 -0.27 -29.88 -6.34
CA PRO A 23 0.35 -29.35 -7.56
C PRO A 23 0.76 -27.86 -7.53
N THR A 24 0.05 -26.97 -6.81
CA THR A 24 0.42 -25.55 -6.72
C THR A 24 1.69 -25.35 -5.89
N LEU A 25 1.80 -26.06 -4.77
CA LEU A 25 2.99 -26.00 -3.92
C LEU A 25 4.21 -26.60 -4.62
N ALA A 26 4.04 -27.70 -5.36
CA ALA A 26 5.08 -28.25 -6.22
C ALA A 26 5.49 -27.25 -7.31
N GLY A 27 4.53 -26.55 -7.93
CA GLY A 27 4.80 -25.51 -8.92
C GLY A 27 5.64 -24.36 -8.36
N VAL A 28 5.32 -23.85 -7.17
CA VAL A 28 6.10 -22.79 -6.50
C VAL A 28 7.53 -23.26 -6.23
N VAL A 29 7.72 -24.48 -5.70
CA VAL A 29 9.06 -25.03 -5.43
C VAL A 29 9.88 -25.14 -6.72
N VAL A 30 9.27 -25.60 -7.82
CA VAL A 30 9.95 -25.70 -9.12
C VAL A 30 10.35 -24.32 -9.64
N VAL A 31 9.46 -23.31 -9.54
CA VAL A 31 9.78 -21.94 -9.94
C VAL A 31 10.93 -21.38 -9.12
N VAL A 32 10.90 -21.53 -7.79
CA VAL A 32 11.99 -21.06 -6.90
C VAL A 32 13.31 -21.76 -7.22
N ALA A 33 13.28 -23.07 -7.48
CA ALA A 33 14.48 -23.82 -7.89
C ALA A 33 15.05 -23.29 -9.21
N ILE A 34 14.19 -23.05 -10.21
CA ILE A 34 14.62 -22.45 -11.50
C ILE A 34 15.25 -21.07 -11.26
N LEU A 35 14.62 -20.21 -10.46
CA LEU A 35 15.14 -18.88 -10.15
C LEU A 35 16.51 -18.92 -9.46
N TYR A 36 16.75 -19.93 -8.61
CA TYR A 36 18.02 -20.12 -7.91
C TYR A 36 19.12 -20.62 -8.87
N PHE A 37 18.84 -21.65 -9.66
CA PHE A 37 19.84 -22.24 -10.56
C PHE A 37 20.12 -21.37 -11.78
N ALA A 38 19.13 -20.64 -12.30
CA ALA A 38 19.29 -19.75 -13.46
C ALA A 38 19.78 -18.33 -13.09
N LYS A 39 20.23 -18.11 -11.85
CA LYS A 39 20.65 -16.78 -11.37
C LYS A 39 21.70 -16.09 -12.24
N GLU A 40 22.63 -16.83 -12.85
CA GLU A 40 23.67 -16.26 -13.72
C GLU A 40 23.11 -15.56 -14.96
N VAL A 41 21.94 -16.00 -15.43
CA VAL A 41 21.23 -15.42 -16.59
C VAL A 41 20.14 -14.45 -16.12
N LEU A 42 19.39 -14.82 -15.07
CA LEU A 42 18.25 -14.05 -14.60
C LEU A 42 18.65 -12.77 -13.86
N LEU A 43 19.79 -12.75 -13.16
CA LEU A 43 20.22 -11.57 -12.40
C LEU A 43 20.60 -10.40 -13.32
N PRO A 44 21.41 -10.56 -14.38
CA PRO A 44 21.65 -9.51 -15.37
C PRO A 44 20.36 -9.03 -16.04
N LEU A 45 19.44 -9.94 -16.33
CA LEU A 45 18.13 -9.62 -16.93
C LEU A 45 17.26 -8.81 -15.97
N ALA A 46 17.18 -9.20 -14.69
CA ALA A 46 16.41 -8.50 -13.67
C ALA A 46 16.95 -7.08 -13.43
N ILE A 47 18.27 -6.93 -13.34
CA ILE A 47 18.92 -5.61 -13.27
C ILE A 47 18.58 -4.78 -14.51
N ALA A 48 18.66 -5.39 -15.70
CA ALA A 48 18.36 -4.68 -16.94
C ALA A 48 16.90 -4.22 -17.02
N VAL A 49 15.94 -5.04 -16.59
CA VAL A 49 14.51 -4.66 -16.51
C VAL A 49 14.32 -3.48 -15.57
N LEU A 50 14.92 -3.53 -14.38
CA LEU A 50 14.81 -2.45 -13.41
C LEU A 50 15.47 -1.15 -13.89
N LEU A 51 16.68 -1.23 -14.44
CA LEU A 51 17.35 -0.08 -15.06
C LEU A 51 16.55 0.48 -16.24
N THR A 52 15.91 -0.39 -17.03
CA THR A 52 15.03 0.05 -18.12
C THR A 52 13.85 0.87 -17.58
N PHE A 53 13.23 0.45 -16.49
CA PHE A 53 12.17 1.25 -15.84
C PHE A 53 12.67 2.56 -15.26
N THR A 54 13.86 2.59 -14.66
CA THR A 54 14.49 3.81 -14.13
C THR A 54 14.89 4.79 -15.23
N LEU A 55 15.43 4.30 -16.35
CA LEU A 55 15.90 5.13 -17.47
C LEU A 55 14.77 5.52 -18.43
N ALA A 56 13.67 4.78 -18.49
CA ALA A 56 12.51 5.09 -19.34
C ALA A 56 12.00 6.54 -19.21
N PRO A 57 11.77 7.11 -18.01
CA PRO A 57 11.35 8.51 -17.91
C PRO A 57 12.39 9.46 -18.51
N ILE A 58 13.69 9.23 -18.30
CA ILE A 58 14.77 10.05 -18.85
C ILE A 58 14.78 9.98 -20.39
N VAL A 59 14.67 8.77 -20.96
CA VAL A 59 14.56 8.57 -22.42
C VAL A 59 13.34 9.31 -22.97
N SER A 60 12.20 9.25 -22.27
CA SER A 60 10.99 9.95 -22.68
C SER A 60 11.13 11.47 -22.64
N MET A 61 11.85 12.01 -21.64
CA MET A 61 12.16 13.45 -21.54
C MET A 61 13.06 13.91 -22.68
N LEU A 62 14.11 13.15 -23.00
CA LEU A 62 14.99 13.45 -24.14
C LEU A 62 14.25 13.37 -25.48
N ARG A 63 13.35 12.39 -25.64
CA ARG A 63 12.50 12.27 -26.84
C ARG A 63 11.54 13.46 -26.96
N ARG A 64 10.97 13.93 -25.84
CA ARG A 64 10.14 15.16 -25.80
C ARG A 64 10.95 16.42 -26.12
N ALA A 65 12.23 16.45 -25.77
CA ALA A 65 13.16 17.52 -26.13
C ALA A 65 13.64 17.47 -27.60
N GLY A 66 13.17 16.50 -28.41
CA GLY A 66 13.42 16.42 -29.85
C GLY A 66 14.50 15.43 -30.28
N PHE A 67 15.10 14.66 -29.36
CA PHE A 67 16.09 13.65 -29.74
C PHE A 67 15.44 12.45 -30.43
N PRO A 68 16.03 11.90 -31.52
CA PRO A 68 15.55 10.66 -32.14
C PRO A 68 15.76 9.48 -31.18
N ARG A 69 14.87 8.48 -31.26
CA ARG A 69 14.76 7.35 -30.32
C ARG A 69 16.12 6.73 -29.97
N VAL A 70 16.93 6.40 -30.97
CA VAL A 70 18.22 5.72 -30.78
C VAL A 70 19.21 6.61 -30.01
N LEU A 71 19.31 7.90 -30.36
CA LEU A 71 20.19 8.82 -29.65
C LEU A 71 19.73 9.00 -28.20
N ALA A 72 18.43 9.20 -27.97
CA ALA A 72 17.88 9.34 -26.61
C ALA A 72 18.21 8.12 -25.72
N VAL A 73 18.12 6.90 -26.27
CA VAL A 73 18.50 5.68 -25.53
C VAL A 73 20.00 5.64 -25.26
N ILE A 74 20.83 5.83 -26.29
CA ILE A 74 22.30 5.78 -26.14
C ILE A 74 22.78 6.83 -25.14
N THR A 75 22.28 8.06 -25.21
CA THR A 75 22.68 9.13 -24.29
C THR A 75 22.21 8.88 -22.86
N SER A 76 21.00 8.33 -22.66
CA SER A 76 20.51 7.97 -21.32
C SER A 76 21.34 6.85 -20.70
N VAL A 77 21.62 5.80 -21.47
CA VAL A 77 22.43 4.66 -20.99
C VAL A 77 23.86 5.12 -20.73
N ALA A 78 24.50 5.80 -21.68
CA ALA A 78 25.85 6.34 -21.52
C ALA A 78 25.94 7.29 -20.32
N GLY A 79 24.96 8.19 -20.15
CA GLY A 79 24.90 9.09 -19.00
C GLY A 79 24.82 8.35 -17.66
N GLY A 80 23.97 7.32 -17.56
CA GLY A 80 23.87 6.48 -16.36
C GLY A 80 25.16 5.74 -16.03
N PHE A 81 25.81 5.12 -17.03
CA PHE A 81 27.08 4.42 -16.83
C PHE A 81 28.25 5.36 -16.54
N VAL A 82 28.28 6.55 -17.14
CA VAL A 82 29.27 7.59 -16.81
C VAL A 82 29.07 8.05 -15.36
N LEU A 83 27.83 8.25 -14.91
CA LEU A 83 27.55 8.60 -13.51
C LEU A 83 28.04 7.53 -12.55
N ILE A 84 27.76 6.25 -12.83
CA ILE A 84 28.26 5.12 -12.03
C ILE A 84 29.79 5.07 -12.06
N GLY A 85 30.41 5.24 -13.23
CA GLY A 85 31.86 5.22 -13.40
C GLY A 85 32.56 6.33 -12.62
N VAL A 86 32.04 7.56 -12.68
CA VAL A 86 32.53 8.71 -11.90
C VAL A 86 32.36 8.44 -10.41
N PHE A 87 31.18 7.95 -9.99
CA PHE A 87 30.93 7.59 -8.60
C PHE A 87 31.94 6.53 -8.10
N SER A 88 32.12 5.44 -8.82
CA SER A 88 33.06 4.37 -8.48
C SER A 88 34.50 4.87 -8.43
N MET A 89 34.89 5.75 -9.35
CA MET A 89 36.22 6.36 -9.37
C MET A 89 36.49 7.21 -8.13
N ILE A 90 35.53 8.06 -7.74
CA ILE A 90 35.66 8.89 -6.54
C ILE A 90 35.73 8.02 -5.28
N VAL A 91 34.89 6.99 -5.17
CA VAL A 91 34.91 6.04 -4.06
C VAL A 91 36.27 5.32 -3.99
N ALA A 92 36.78 4.81 -5.10
CA ALA A 92 38.07 4.12 -5.15
C ALA A 92 39.23 5.04 -4.70
N TYR A 93 39.21 6.30 -5.15
CA TYR A 93 40.20 7.30 -4.72
C TYR A 93 40.16 7.53 -3.20
N GLN A 94 38.98 7.77 -2.64
CA GLN A 94 38.84 8.04 -1.20
C GLN A 94 39.12 6.81 -0.33
N VAL A 95 38.76 5.61 -0.78
CA VAL A 95 39.13 4.37 -0.07
C VAL A 95 40.64 4.16 -0.06
N SER A 96 41.32 4.45 -1.17
CA SER A 96 42.80 4.41 -1.21
C SER A 96 43.41 5.39 -0.21
N GLU A 97 42.83 6.58 -0.07
CA GLU A 97 43.28 7.59 0.91
C GLU A 97 43.10 7.10 2.35
N VAL A 98 41.96 6.48 2.69
CA VAL A 98 41.74 5.85 4.00
C VAL A 98 42.77 4.75 4.27
N ALA A 99 43.03 3.89 3.29
CA ALA A 99 43.96 2.76 3.43
C ALA A 99 45.40 3.22 3.70
N GLN A 100 45.84 4.32 3.08
CA GLN A 100 47.18 4.89 3.32
C GLN A 100 47.33 5.48 4.72
N ASN A 101 46.24 5.95 5.33
CA ASN A 101 46.24 6.54 6.67
C ASN A 101 46.04 5.52 7.81
N ILE A 102 45.98 4.22 7.50
CA ILE A 102 45.64 3.16 8.46
C ILE A 102 46.56 3.11 9.69
N THR A 103 47.86 3.40 9.52
CA THR A 103 48.84 3.40 10.61
C THR A 103 48.54 4.47 11.66
N ILE A 104 48.05 5.64 11.24
CA ILE A 104 47.65 6.74 12.15
C ILE A 104 46.42 6.33 12.96
N TYR A 105 45.43 5.72 12.30
CA TYR A 105 44.21 5.25 12.94
C TYR A 105 44.47 4.16 13.99
N GLN A 106 45.41 3.25 13.72
CA GLN A 106 45.81 2.21 14.68
C GLN A 106 46.36 2.81 15.99
N TYR A 107 47.21 3.83 15.89
CA TYR A 107 47.79 4.49 17.06
C TYR A 107 46.71 5.09 17.97
N ASN A 108 45.79 5.87 17.41
CA ASN A 108 44.72 6.54 18.14
C ASN A 108 43.74 5.54 18.80
N ILE A 109 43.41 4.44 18.12
CA ILE A 109 42.55 3.39 18.67
C ILE A 109 43.20 2.75 19.90
N ILE A 110 44.49 2.40 19.82
CA ILE A 110 45.23 1.78 20.94
C ILE A 110 45.31 2.74 22.12
N GLU A 111 45.54 4.03 21.87
CA GLU A 111 45.57 5.06 22.90
C GLU A 111 44.23 5.16 23.63
N LYS A 112 43.09 5.20 22.91
CA LYS A 112 41.74 5.23 23.51
C LYS A 112 41.43 4.01 24.35
N ILE A 113 41.83 2.82 23.89
CA ILE A 113 41.66 1.59 24.68
C ILE A 113 42.51 1.66 25.95
N ARG A 114 43.72 2.21 25.88
CA ARG A 114 44.59 2.42 27.05
C ARG A 114 44.00 3.45 28.02
N THR A 115 43.47 4.57 27.55
CA THR A 115 42.87 5.60 28.41
C THR A 115 41.58 5.11 29.07
N LEU A 116 40.75 4.33 28.36
CA LEU A 116 39.60 3.63 28.98
C LEU A 116 40.03 2.57 29.98
N LYS A 117 41.12 1.84 29.71
CA LYS A 117 41.67 0.87 30.65
C LYS A 117 42.22 1.54 31.90
N VAL A 118 42.77 2.76 31.78
CA VAL A 118 43.27 3.58 32.91
C VAL A 118 42.12 4.27 33.65
N ALA A 119 41.11 4.79 32.96
CA ALA A 119 39.91 5.38 33.57
C ALA A 119 38.97 4.34 34.21
N GLY A 120 38.95 3.12 33.69
CA GLY A 120 38.28 1.95 34.27
C GLY A 120 39.15 1.16 35.26
N SER A 121 40.38 1.61 35.53
CA SER A 121 41.35 0.96 36.44
C SER A 121 41.11 1.24 37.92
N GLU A 122 40.05 1.97 38.30
CA GLU A 122 39.74 2.15 39.72
C GLU A 122 39.07 0.93 40.38
N ASN A 123 38.60 -0.07 39.61
CA ASN A 123 37.91 -1.22 40.19
C ASN A 123 38.63 -2.57 39.92
N THR A 124 39.62 -2.88 40.76
CA THR A 124 39.85 -4.18 41.47
C THR A 124 39.88 -5.52 40.70
N LEU A 125 39.59 -5.57 39.40
CA LEU A 125 39.46 -6.79 38.58
C LEU A 125 40.73 -7.08 37.78
N LEU A 126 41.37 -6.05 37.21
CA LEU A 126 42.62 -6.21 36.46
C LEU A 126 43.79 -6.63 37.37
N GLU A 127 43.83 -6.12 38.61
CA GLU A 127 44.81 -6.53 39.63
C GLU A 127 44.64 -8.00 40.06
N ARG A 128 43.39 -8.48 40.18
CA ARG A 128 43.10 -9.88 40.50
C ARG A 128 43.51 -10.84 39.39
N ILE A 129 43.40 -10.42 38.13
CA ILE A 129 43.80 -11.23 36.96
C ILE A 129 45.33 -11.33 36.87
N ASN A 130 46.06 -10.22 37.10
CA ASN A 130 47.52 -10.24 37.13
C ASN A 130 48.07 -11.08 38.29
N GLN A 131 47.45 -11.00 39.48
CA GLN A 131 47.80 -11.87 40.61
C GLN A 131 47.46 -13.34 40.35
N PHE A 132 46.45 -13.63 39.54
CA PHE A 132 46.14 -15.00 39.11
C PHE A 132 47.18 -15.53 38.12
N ALA A 133 47.61 -14.69 37.16
CA ALA A 133 48.64 -15.05 36.19
C ALA A 133 50.03 -15.29 36.84
N GLU A 134 50.40 -14.50 37.84
CA GLU A 134 51.63 -14.71 38.62
C GLU A 134 51.60 -16.00 39.44
N ARG A 135 50.46 -16.35 40.03
CA ARG A 135 50.29 -17.61 40.79
C ARG A 135 50.35 -18.84 39.89
N VAL A 136 49.72 -18.77 38.71
CA VAL A 136 49.77 -19.86 37.72
C VAL A 136 51.17 -19.98 37.11
N GLY A 137 51.87 -18.87 36.85
CA GLY A 137 53.23 -18.89 36.30
C GLY A 137 54.28 -19.42 37.27
N THR A 138 54.10 -19.22 38.58
CA THR A 138 55.02 -19.73 39.61
C THR A 138 54.81 -21.21 39.95
N GLU A 139 53.62 -21.75 39.72
CA GLU A 139 53.31 -23.18 39.86
C GLU A 139 53.76 -24.00 38.65
N LEU A 140 53.81 -23.40 37.46
CA LEU A 140 54.31 -24.04 36.22
C LEU A 140 55.84 -24.08 36.12
N ASN A 141 56.57 -23.20 36.84
CA ASN A 141 58.03 -23.13 36.78
C ASN A 141 58.74 -23.99 37.85
N ARG A 142 58.03 -24.94 38.48
CA ARG A 142 58.58 -25.81 39.55
C ARG A 142 59.03 -27.19 39.07
N GLN A 143 58.97 -27.49 37.78
CA GLN A 143 59.54 -28.74 37.24
C GLN A 143 60.86 -28.48 36.50
N GLU A 144 61.92 -28.96 37.15
CA GLU A 144 63.24 -29.36 36.64
C GLU A 144 64.15 -28.29 36.00
N ILE A 145 65.12 -27.84 36.81
CA ILE A 145 66.43 -27.37 36.34
C ILE A 145 67.49 -28.30 36.92
N GLU A 146 68.07 -29.16 36.08
CA GLU A 146 69.46 -29.63 36.24
C GLU A 146 70.37 -28.79 35.33
N PRO A 147 71.50 -28.24 35.83
CA PRO A 147 72.37 -27.39 35.04
C PRO A 147 73.50 -28.20 34.37
N LEU A 148 73.56 -28.18 33.02
CA LEU A 148 74.78 -28.54 32.29
C LEU A 148 75.35 -27.34 31.53
N ALA A 149 76.55 -26.96 31.99
CA ALA A 149 77.68 -26.33 31.34
C ALA A 149 77.53 -25.75 29.92
N ALA A 150 77.92 -24.48 29.80
CA ALA A 150 78.40 -23.88 28.57
C ALA A 150 79.68 -24.58 28.06
N PRO A 151 79.91 -24.55 26.74
CA PRO A 151 81.11 -23.84 26.32
C PRO A 151 80.90 -22.89 25.13
N THR A 152 81.59 -21.77 25.30
CA THR A 152 82.15 -20.81 24.34
C THR A 152 82.41 -21.37 22.93
N GLU A 153 81.78 -20.78 21.90
CA GLU A 153 82.31 -20.74 20.53
C GLU A 153 82.06 -19.36 19.90
N GLU A 154 83.02 -18.96 19.06
CA GLU A 154 83.30 -17.63 18.49
C GLU A 154 82.18 -17.05 17.61
N PRO A 155 82.10 -15.71 17.44
CA PRO A 155 81.12 -15.08 16.58
C PRO A 155 81.49 -15.30 15.10
N LYS A 156 80.89 -16.32 14.46
CA LYS A 156 80.83 -16.40 13.01
C LYS A 156 79.80 -15.38 12.52
N PRO A 157 80.11 -14.53 11.51
CA PRO A 157 79.12 -13.66 10.91
C PRO A 157 78.09 -14.53 10.20
N GLU A 158 76.89 -14.64 10.77
CA GLU A 158 75.74 -15.16 10.04
C GLU A 158 75.49 -14.24 8.84
N PRO A 159 75.55 -14.75 7.61
CA PRO A 159 75.12 -13.94 6.47
C PRO A 159 73.64 -13.64 6.70
N VAL A 160 73.33 -12.35 6.84
CA VAL A 160 71.95 -11.87 6.73
C VAL A 160 71.45 -12.40 5.40
N LEU A 161 70.53 -13.38 5.45
CA LEU A 161 69.71 -13.76 4.32
C LEU A 161 68.95 -12.49 3.95
N VAL A 162 69.52 -11.73 3.02
CA VAL A 162 68.75 -10.77 2.24
C VAL A 162 67.83 -11.64 1.42
N GLU A 163 66.62 -11.85 1.94
CA GLU A 163 65.49 -12.19 1.09
C GLU A 163 65.40 -11.05 0.09
N ILE A 164 66.02 -11.27 -1.07
CA ILE A 164 65.75 -10.48 -2.25
C ILE A 164 64.27 -10.73 -2.47
N PHE A 165 63.43 -9.76 -2.07
CA PHE A 165 62.14 -9.56 -2.69
C PHE A 165 62.44 -9.34 -4.18
N SER A 166 62.62 -10.44 -4.89
CA SER A 166 62.41 -10.50 -6.33
C SER A 166 61.03 -9.88 -6.47
N PRO A 167 60.86 -8.77 -7.21
CA PRO A 167 59.54 -8.25 -7.47
C PRO A 167 58.69 -9.42 -7.96
N ARG A 168 57.81 -9.95 -7.11
CA ARG A 168 56.85 -10.98 -7.49
C ARG A 168 56.15 -10.43 -8.73
N ASP A 169 56.08 -11.27 -9.75
CA ASP A 169 55.77 -10.93 -11.12
C ASP A 169 54.68 -9.85 -11.21
N SER A 170 55.08 -8.65 -11.65
CA SER A 170 54.13 -7.57 -11.95
C SER A 170 53.10 -8.01 -12.98
N ILE A 171 53.43 -9.03 -13.77
CA ILE A 171 52.52 -9.73 -14.69
C ILE A 171 51.51 -10.61 -13.95
N GLU A 172 51.90 -11.42 -12.94
CA GLU A 172 50.93 -12.19 -12.14
C GLU A 172 50.01 -11.28 -11.32
N THR A 173 50.52 -10.16 -10.82
CA THR A 173 49.70 -9.17 -10.09
C THR A 173 48.68 -8.52 -11.02
N LEU A 174 49.09 -8.22 -12.26
CA LEU A 174 48.20 -7.70 -13.29
C LEU A 174 47.19 -8.76 -13.75
N GLU A 175 47.59 -10.02 -13.90
CA GLU A 175 46.72 -11.13 -14.29
C GLU A 175 45.67 -11.42 -13.21
N ASN A 176 46.03 -11.36 -11.92
CA ASN A 176 45.10 -11.53 -10.81
C ASN A 176 44.08 -10.38 -10.74
N ILE A 177 44.52 -9.13 -10.93
CA ILE A 177 43.62 -7.96 -10.95
C ILE A 177 42.70 -8.01 -12.18
N VAL A 178 43.24 -8.29 -13.36
CA VAL A 178 42.48 -8.38 -14.61
C VAL A 178 41.50 -9.56 -14.56
N GLY A 179 41.94 -10.73 -14.09
CA GLY A 179 41.10 -11.91 -13.92
C GLY A 179 39.91 -11.66 -12.98
N GLN A 180 40.14 -10.94 -11.88
CA GLN A 180 39.08 -10.61 -10.92
C GLN A 180 38.10 -9.53 -11.44
N LEU A 181 38.53 -8.68 -12.37
CA LEU A 181 37.70 -7.64 -13.00
C LEU A 181 36.92 -8.13 -14.23
N ILE A 182 37.40 -9.14 -14.97
CA ILE A 182 36.76 -9.65 -16.20
C ILE A 182 35.31 -10.09 -15.94
N GLY A 183 35.05 -10.85 -14.86
CA GLY A 183 33.71 -11.36 -14.57
C GLY A 183 32.67 -10.25 -14.39
N PRO A 184 32.89 -9.29 -13.47
CA PRO A 184 32.02 -8.12 -13.31
C PRO A 184 31.90 -7.26 -14.57
N LEU A 185 33.00 -7.03 -15.32
CA LEU A 185 32.96 -6.27 -16.58
C LEU A 185 32.12 -6.97 -17.65
N ALA A 186 32.25 -8.28 -17.81
CA ALA A 186 31.46 -9.04 -18.76
C ALA A 186 29.97 -8.98 -18.41
N THR A 187 29.65 -9.11 -17.10
CA THR A 187 28.29 -8.98 -16.59
C THR A 187 27.73 -7.58 -16.83
N MET A 188 28.51 -6.52 -16.53
CA MET A 188 28.10 -5.15 -16.82
C MET A 188 27.90 -4.91 -18.31
N GLY A 189 28.81 -5.39 -19.16
CA GLY A 189 28.69 -5.30 -20.62
C GLY A 189 27.40 -5.98 -21.12
N LEU A 190 27.08 -7.16 -20.60
CA LEU A 190 25.82 -7.84 -20.88
C LEU A 190 24.62 -7.00 -20.44
N VAL A 191 24.63 -6.48 -19.21
CA VAL A 191 23.54 -5.61 -18.71
C VAL A 191 23.38 -4.37 -19.60
N VAL A 192 24.47 -3.69 -19.99
CA VAL A 192 24.43 -2.54 -20.92
C VAL A 192 23.72 -2.92 -22.21
N VAL A 193 24.13 -4.02 -22.84
CA VAL A 193 23.57 -4.50 -24.10
C VAL A 193 22.08 -4.79 -23.94
N VAL A 194 21.70 -5.55 -22.89
CA VAL A 194 20.30 -5.90 -22.63
C VAL A 194 19.46 -4.66 -22.35
N VAL A 195 19.94 -3.69 -21.57
CA VAL A 195 19.25 -2.42 -21.29
C VAL A 195 19.04 -1.61 -22.58
N VAL A 196 20.07 -1.50 -23.43
CA VAL A 196 19.96 -0.78 -24.71
C VAL A 196 18.90 -1.41 -25.59
N PHE A 197 18.93 -2.74 -25.78
CA PHE A 197 17.92 -3.45 -26.56
C PHE A 197 16.53 -3.35 -25.93
N MET A 198 16.40 -3.48 -24.61
CA MET A 198 15.12 -3.35 -23.91
C MET A 198 14.52 -1.95 -24.03
N LEU A 199 15.33 -0.90 -23.98
CA LEU A 199 14.87 0.48 -24.20
C LEU A 199 14.54 0.75 -25.67
N LEU A 200 15.35 0.23 -26.60
CA LEU A 200 15.10 0.37 -28.04
C LEU A 200 13.85 -0.37 -28.48
N GLU A 201 13.58 -1.57 -27.98
CA GLU A 201 12.44 -2.41 -28.37
C GLU A 201 11.30 -2.42 -27.33
N ARG A 202 11.30 -1.48 -26.37
CA ARG A 202 10.36 -1.46 -25.24
C ARG A 202 8.90 -1.68 -25.63
N GLU A 203 8.43 -1.00 -26.67
CA GLU A 203 7.06 -1.10 -27.19
C GLU A 203 6.77 -2.52 -27.72
N GLU A 204 7.66 -3.07 -28.54
CA GLU A 204 7.51 -4.42 -29.09
C GLU A 204 7.61 -5.51 -28.02
N LEU A 205 8.55 -5.36 -27.06
CA LEU A 205 8.70 -6.31 -25.96
C LEU A 205 7.45 -6.33 -25.08
N ARG A 206 6.85 -5.16 -24.82
CA ARG A 206 5.57 -5.04 -24.12
C ARG A 206 4.48 -5.77 -24.90
N ASP A 207 4.33 -5.50 -26.20
CA ASP A 207 3.28 -6.10 -27.03
C ASP A 207 3.44 -7.63 -27.14
N ARG A 208 4.68 -8.12 -27.28
CA ARG A 208 5.00 -9.56 -27.30
C ARG A 208 4.68 -10.22 -25.96
N PHE A 209 5.00 -9.57 -24.85
CA PHE A 209 4.68 -10.07 -23.52
C PHE A 209 3.17 -10.11 -23.28
N ILE A 210 2.45 -9.05 -23.65
CA ILE A 210 0.98 -8.99 -23.58
C ILE A 210 0.36 -10.13 -24.38
N ARG A 211 0.89 -10.42 -25.58
CA ARG A 211 0.41 -11.53 -26.40
C ARG A 211 0.72 -12.91 -25.81
N LEU A 212 1.81 -13.05 -25.05
CA LEU A 212 2.19 -14.32 -24.41
C LEU A 212 1.33 -14.63 -23.18
N VAL A 213 1.02 -13.61 -22.37
CA VAL A 213 0.36 -13.75 -21.07
C VAL A 213 -1.15 -13.44 -21.13
N GLY A 214 -1.58 -12.57 -22.04
CA GLY A 214 -2.95 -12.04 -22.14
C GLY A 214 -3.98 -12.95 -22.82
N TYR A 215 -4.03 -14.23 -22.45
CA TYR A 215 -5.14 -15.12 -22.84
C TYR A 215 -6.40 -14.77 -22.02
N GLY A 216 -7.11 -13.69 -22.40
CA GLY A 216 -8.45 -13.39 -21.88
C GLY A 216 -8.79 -11.91 -21.74
N ASP A 217 -7.81 -11.07 -21.39
CA ASP A 217 -8.03 -9.63 -21.18
C ASP A 217 -6.74 -8.82 -21.48
N LEU A 218 -6.68 -8.29 -22.71
CA LEU A 218 -5.54 -7.51 -23.19
C LEU A 218 -5.40 -6.18 -22.42
N HIS A 219 -6.52 -5.60 -21.97
CA HIS A 219 -6.55 -4.31 -21.29
C HIS A 219 -5.94 -4.42 -19.89
N ARG A 220 -6.38 -5.40 -19.09
CA ARG A 220 -5.83 -5.67 -17.75
C ARG A 220 -4.33 -5.97 -17.77
N THR A 221 -3.86 -6.77 -18.72
CA THR A 221 -2.43 -7.11 -18.84
C THR A 221 -1.59 -5.88 -19.22
N THR A 222 -2.15 -4.99 -20.03
CA THR A 222 -1.52 -3.75 -20.49
C THR A 222 -1.43 -2.72 -19.37
N GLU A 223 -2.48 -2.62 -18.55
CA GLU A 223 -2.54 -1.80 -17.33
C GLU A 223 -1.55 -2.31 -16.29
N ALA A 224 -1.51 -3.62 -16.02
CA ALA A 224 -0.59 -4.25 -15.08
C ALA A 224 0.88 -3.87 -15.32
N LEU A 225 1.34 -3.99 -16.57
CA LEU A 225 2.72 -3.68 -16.95
C LEU A 225 3.03 -2.19 -16.84
N GLN A 226 2.07 -1.34 -17.18
CA GLN A 226 2.25 0.11 -17.15
C GLN A 226 2.24 0.63 -15.71
N GLU A 227 1.34 0.09 -14.89
CA GLU A 227 1.29 0.36 -13.46
C GLU A 227 2.56 -0.15 -12.77
N ALA A 228 2.99 -1.39 -13.03
CA ALA A 228 4.20 -1.97 -12.44
C ALA A 228 5.43 -1.12 -12.77
N GLY A 229 5.61 -0.77 -14.05
CA GLY A 229 6.70 0.09 -14.48
C GLY A 229 6.66 1.47 -13.84
N SER A 230 5.48 2.10 -13.73
CA SER A 230 5.34 3.42 -13.13
C SER A 230 5.55 3.43 -11.62
N ARG A 231 5.06 2.41 -10.89
CA ARG A 231 5.26 2.23 -9.45
C ARG A 231 6.72 1.97 -9.12
N VAL A 232 7.39 1.08 -9.86
CA VAL A 232 8.82 0.79 -9.66
C VAL A 232 9.67 2.01 -9.96
N ALA A 233 9.41 2.71 -11.07
CA ALA A 233 10.17 3.91 -11.41
C ALA A 233 9.98 5.02 -10.38
N ARG A 234 8.74 5.26 -9.92
CA ARG A 234 8.43 6.23 -8.86
C ARG A 234 9.11 5.84 -7.56
N TYR A 235 9.01 4.58 -7.14
CA TYR A 235 9.67 4.08 -5.94
C TYR A 235 11.19 4.29 -6.00
N LEU A 236 11.87 3.87 -7.07
CA LEU A 236 13.31 4.03 -7.20
C LEU A 236 13.74 5.50 -7.22
N LEU A 237 12.94 6.37 -7.86
CA LEU A 237 13.20 7.81 -7.88
C LEU A 237 13.03 8.44 -6.48
N THR A 238 11.92 8.12 -5.79
CA THR A 238 11.68 8.59 -4.42
C THR A 238 12.75 8.08 -3.47
N GLN A 239 13.15 6.82 -3.58
CA GLN A 239 14.24 6.23 -2.78
C GLN A 239 15.57 6.95 -3.05
N LEU A 240 15.90 7.24 -4.31
CA LEU A 240 17.09 8.00 -4.66
C LEU A 240 17.04 9.40 -4.04
N LEU A 241 15.89 10.07 -4.10
CA LEU A 241 15.70 11.40 -3.54
C LEU A 241 15.91 11.38 -2.02
N VAL A 242 15.23 10.49 -1.30
CA VAL A 242 15.40 10.27 0.16
C VAL A 242 16.88 10.04 0.49
N ASN A 243 17.53 9.12 -0.23
CA ASN A 243 18.92 8.75 0.01
C ASN A 243 19.88 9.93 -0.24
N VAL A 244 19.65 10.74 -1.29
CA VAL A 244 20.43 11.94 -1.59
C VAL A 244 20.21 13.02 -0.52
N THR A 245 18.96 13.25 -0.11
CA THR A 245 18.63 14.20 0.96
C THR A 245 19.18 13.79 2.32
N TYR A 246 19.53 12.51 2.50
CA TYR A 246 20.27 12.04 3.67
C TYR A 246 21.79 12.17 3.49
N GLY A 247 22.31 11.65 2.37
CA GLY A 247 23.74 11.53 2.12
C GLY A 247 24.45 12.87 1.95
N VAL A 248 23.79 13.88 1.34
CA VAL A 248 24.37 15.21 1.18
C VAL A 248 24.54 15.92 2.53
N PRO A 249 23.51 16.06 3.39
CA PRO A 249 23.70 16.59 4.75
C PRO A 249 24.67 15.79 5.59
N LEU A 250 24.70 14.46 5.47
CA LEU A 250 25.68 13.63 6.19
C LEU A 250 27.11 13.98 5.76
N GLY A 251 27.37 14.00 4.44
CA GLY A 251 28.68 14.36 3.91
C GLY A 251 29.12 15.77 4.30
N LEU A 252 28.20 16.75 4.22
CA LEU A 252 28.48 18.12 4.66
C LEU A 252 28.74 18.21 6.17
N GLY A 253 27.93 17.52 6.99
CA GLY A 253 28.10 17.52 8.44
C GLY A 253 29.41 16.86 8.88
N LEU A 254 29.78 15.72 8.28
CA LEU A 254 31.07 15.08 8.53
C LEU A 254 32.24 15.98 8.11
N TRP A 255 32.10 16.70 6.99
CA TRP A 255 33.10 17.67 6.53
C TRP A 255 33.24 18.84 7.53
N PHE A 256 32.13 19.38 8.04
CA PHE A 256 32.14 20.41 9.09
C PHE A 256 32.78 19.93 10.40
N LEU A 257 32.60 18.67 10.77
CA LEU A 257 33.25 18.05 11.93
C LEU A 257 34.74 17.75 11.70
N GLY A 258 35.26 17.93 10.48
CA GLY A 258 36.66 17.66 10.13
C GLY A 258 36.97 16.18 9.96
N ILE A 259 35.97 15.33 9.71
CA ILE A 259 36.19 13.90 9.47
C ILE A 259 36.72 13.70 8.05
N PRO A 260 37.85 12.98 7.88
CA PRO A 260 38.44 12.75 6.57
C PRO A 260 37.50 11.91 5.69
N ASN A 261 37.58 12.11 4.38
CA ASN A 261 36.76 11.39 3.39
C ASN A 261 35.24 11.55 3.63
N ALA A 262 34.80 12.72 4.12
CA ALA A 262 33.39 12.99 4.38
C ALA A 262 32.49 12.76 3.14
N VAL A 263 33.00 13.09 1.95
CA VAL A 263 32.29 12.88 0.68
C VAL A 263 32.09 11.38 0.39
N LEU A 264 33.08 10.52 0.67
CA LEU A 264 32.97 9.06 0.54
C LEU A 264 31.80 8.56 1.37
N TRP A 265 31.72 8.97 2.64
CA TRP A 265 30.68 8.51 3.54
C TRP A 265 29.29 9.00 3.15
N GLY A 266 29.16 10.26 2.72
CA GLY A 266 27.90 10.78 2.18
C GLY A 266 27.45 10.00 0.95
N MET A 267 28.34 9.78 -0.03
CA MET A 267 28.06 9.01 -1.24
C MET A 267 27.75 7.53 -0.95
N LEU A 268 28.50 6.91 -0.06
CA LEU A 268 28.31 5.52 0.34
C LEU A 268 27.00 5.35 1.12
N ALA A 269 26.57 6.36 1.90
CA ALA A 269 25.23 6.40 2.47
C ALA A 269 24.13 6.46 1.41
N VAL A 270 24.30 7.26 0.33
CA VAL A 270 23.32 7.30 -0.78
C VAL A 270 23.12 5.90 -1.39
N VAL A 271 24.21 5.16 -1.59
CA VAL A 271 24.16 3.82 -2.21
C VAL A 271 23.69 2.75 -1.23
N LEU A 272 24.26 2.69 -0.02
CA LEU A 272 23.92 1.67 0.95
C LEU A 272 22.47 1.75 1.39
N ARG A 273 21.90 2.95 1.52
CA ARG A 273 20.51 3.15 1.92
C ARG A 273 19.49 2.69 0.87
N PHE A 274 19.91 2.21 -0.32
CA PHE A 274 19.01 1.43 -1.18
C PHE A 274 18.64 0.07 -0.56
N VAL A 275 19.46 -0.45 0.36
CA VAL A 275 19.17 -1.67 1.11
C VAL A 275 18.30 -1.32 2.32
N PRO A 276 17.04 -1.80 2.39
CA PRO A 276 16.16 -1.52 3.53
C PRO A 276 16.73 -2.06 4.84
N TYR A 277 16.55 -1.31 5.93
CA TYR A 277 16.97 -1.61 7.32
C TYR A 277 18.48 -1.75 7.55
N ILE A 278 19.17 -2.52 6.71
CA ILE A 278 20.61 -2.81 6.83
C ILE A 278 21.44 -1.64 6.30
N GLY A 279 21.00 -1.00 5.22
CA GLY A 279 21.70 0.12 4.57
C GLY A 279 22.01 1.28 5.51
N PRO A 280 20.99 1.86 6.20
CA PRO A 280 21.18 2.91 7.21
C PRO A 280 22.18 2.55 8.30
N VAL A 281 22.09 1.32 8.83
CA VAL A 281 22.98 0.85 9.91
C VAL A 281 24.43 0.78 9.43
N ILE A 282 24.68 0.15 8.29
CA ILE A 282 26.04 0.06 7.74
C ILE A 282 26.58 1.46 7.39
N ALA A 283 25.74 2.32 6.80
CA ALA A 283 26.11 3.70 6.46
C ALA A 283 26.48 4.54 7.70
N ALA A 284 25.89 4.28 8.86
CA ALA A 284 26.21 4.95 10.12
C ALA A 284 27.44 4.38 10.83
N ILE A 285 27.63 3.05 10.79
CA ILE A 285 28.73 2.37 11.49
C ILE A 285 30.09 2.89 11.03
N PHE A 286 30.30 3.03 9.71
CA PHE A 286 31.62 3.38 9.20
C PHE A 286 32.09 4.80 9.60
N PRO A 287 31.29 5.87 9.45
CA PRO A 287 31.68 7.20 9.93
C PRO A 287 31.89 7.26 11.44
N ILE A 288 31.06 6.56 12.23
CA ILE A 288 31.22 6.47 13.68
C ILE A 288 32.56 5.80 14.04
N PHE A 289 32.87 4.69 13.37
CA PHE A 289 34.13 3.99 13.56
C PHE A 289 35.33 4.87 13.19
N LEU A 290 35.22 5.61 12.08
CA LEU A 290 36.29 6.53 11.66
C LEU A 290 36.43 7.70 12.64
N ALA A 291 35.35 8.30 13.12
CA ALA A 291 35.39 9.34 14.14
C ALA A 291 36.03 8.86 15.45
N PHE A 292 35.81 7.59 15.81
CA PHE A 292 36.49 6.96 16.92
C PHE A 292 38.00 6.85 16.68
N ALA A 293 38.43 6.52 15.46
CA ALA A 293 39.82 6.27 15.09
C ALA A 293 40.65 7.52 14.74
N VAL A 294 40.02 8.62 14.32
CA VAL A 294 40.73 9.81 13.82
C VAL A 294 41.23 10.73 14.92
N ALA A 295 40.46 10.94 15.99
CA ALA A 295 40.82 11.86 17.07
C ALA A 295 41.01 11.10 18.40
N PRO A 296 41.99 11.47 19.25
CA PRO A 296 42.21 10.83 20.54
C PRO A 296 41.10 11.12 21.57
N GLY A 297 40.34 12.22 21.40
CA GLY A 297 39.22 12.60 22.27
C GLY A 297 37.87 11.93 21.92
N TRP A 298 36.92 12.00 22.86
CA TRP A 298 35.55 11.47 22.69
C TRP A 298 34.59 12.44 22.00
N GLU A 299 34.93 13.72 21.98
CA GLU A 299 34.07 14.79 21.47
C GLU A 299 33.68 14.57 19.99
N LEU A 300 34.66 14.29 19.12
CA LEU A 300 34.40 14.04 17.70
C LEU A 300 33.44 12.86 17.48
N LEU A 301 33.57 11.80 18.27
CA LEU A 301 32.69 10.62 18.21
C LEU A 301 31.26 10.99 18.62
N LEU A 302 31.09 11.72 19.73
CA LEU A 302 29.78 12.12 20.23
C LEU A 302 29.06 13.06 19.27
N TRP A 303 29.77 14.05 18.70
CA TRP A 303 29.19 14.93 17.69
C TRP A 303 28.83 14.20 16.40
N THR A 304 29.61 13.19 16.00
CA THR A 304 29.29 12.36 14.83
C THR A 304 28.03 11.54 15.07
N ILE A 305 27.90 10.92 16.24
CA ILE A 305 26.69 10.18 16.63
C ILE A 305 25.50 11.14 16.68
N ALA A 306 25.64 12.32 17.30
CA ALA A 306 24.59 13.33 17.37
C ALA A 306 24.15 13.79 15.98
N LEU A 307 25.11 14.07 15.08
CA LEU A 307 24.84 14.43 13.69
C LEU A 307 24.01 13.35 12.98
N ILE A 308 24.45 12.09 13.05
CA ILE A 308 23.77 10.96 12.41
C ILE A 308 22.36 10.81 12.99
N LEU A 309 22.20 10.87 14.32
CA LEU A 309 20.89 10.75 14.97
C LEU A 309 19.93 11.88 14.55
N ILE A 310 20.41 13.12 14.47
CA ILE A 310 19.60 14.26 14.03
C ILE A 310 19.17 14.08 12.57
N ILE A 311 20.10 13.71 11.69
CA ILE A 311 19.77 13.48 10.27
C ILE A 311 18.80 12.30 10.14
N GLU A 312 18.98 11.22 10.88
CA GLU A 312 18.08 10.07 10.87
C GLU A 312 16.68 10.45 11.38
N LEU A 313 16.59 11.26 12.44
CA LEU A 313 15.31 11.73 12.97
C LEU A 313 14.56 12.60 11.95
N ILE A 314 15.26 13.54 11.31
CA ILE A 314 14.69 14.41 10.27
C ILE A 314 14.29 13.56 9.05
N SER A 315 15.13 12.61 8.65
CA SER A 315 14.86 11.72 7.52
C SER A 315 13.57 10.93 7.77
N ASN A 316 13.47 10.24 8.90
CA ASN A 316 12.40 9.28 9.15
C ASN A 316 11.07 9.96 9.53
N ASN A 317 11.10 11.14 10.16
CA ASN A 317 9.89 11.82 10.63
C ASN A 317 9.43 12.97 9.73
N VAL A 318 10.28 13.49 8.83
CA VAL A 318 9.93 14.63 7.97
C VAL A 318 10.08 14.26 6.49
N ILE A 319 11.28 13.82 6.08
CA ILE A 319 11.60 13.60 4.67
C ILE A 319 10.83 12.40 4.11
N GLU A 320 10.85 11.26 4.82
CA GLU A 320 10.20 10.03 4.39
C GLU A 320 8.67 10.20 4.29
N PRO A 321 7.94 10.73 5.30
CA PRO A 321 6.50 10.98 5.16
C PRO A 321 6.17 11.95 4.04
N TRP A 322 6.98 13.00 3.85
CA TRP A 322 6.77 14.00 2.81
C TRP A 322 6.98 13.44 1.39
N LEU A 323 7.97 12.56 1.21
CA LEU A 323 8.31 11.98 -0.10
C LEU A 323 7.54 10.72 -0.45
N TYR A 324 7.20 9.89 0.53
CA TYR A 324 6.43 8.66 0.33
C TYR A 324 4.92 8.85 0.44
N GLY A 325 4.42 10.10 0.57
CA GLY A 325 3.00 10.46 0.71
C GLY A 325 2.02 9.39 0.19
N THR A 326 1.33 8.77 1.13
CA THR A 326 0.52 7.53 1.03
C THR A 326 1.35 6.25 0.75
N ARG A 327 1.31 5.32 1.70
CA ARG A 327 2.15 4.09 1.80
C ARG A 327 2.43 3.44 0.43
N THR A 328 3.67 2.96 0.22
CA THR A 328 4.22 2.35 -1.02
C THR A 328 3.46 1.14 -1.59
N GLY A 329 2.29 0.79 -1.05
CA GLY A 329 1.47 -0.35 -1.48
C GLY A 329 1.94 -1.68 -0.91
N LEU A 330 3.02 -1.70 -0.12
CA LEU A 330 3.61 -2.90 0.48
C LEU A 330 3.49 -2.88 2.00
N SER A 331 3.11 -4.03 2.57
CA SER A 331 3.15 -4.22 4.02
C SER A 331 4.60 -4.19 4.54
N PRO A 332 4.88 -3.60 5.73
CA PRO A 332 6.22 -3.66 6.34
C PRO A 332 6.74 -5.09 6.49
N LEU A 333 5.86 -6.04 6.81
CA LEU A 333 6.20 -7.45 6.90
C LEU A 333 6.63 -8.01 5.53
N ALA A 334 5.97 -7.57 4.45
CA ALA A 334 6.32 -7.96 3.09
C ALA A 334 7.75 -7.56 2.74
N ILE A 335 8.18 -6.35 3.14
CA ILE A 335 9.54 -5.85 2.89
C ILE A 335 10.56 -6.74 3.58
N ILE A 336 10.34 -7.10 4.85
CA ILE A 336 11.25 -7.96 5.63
C ILE A 336 11.32 -9.37 5.04
N VAL A 337 10.17 -10.00 4.80
CA VAL A 337 10.10 -11.37 4.23
C VAL A 337 10.76 -11.40 2.86
N SER A 338 10.50 -10.40 2.02
CA SER A 338 11.11 -10.29 0.71
C SER A 338 12.63 -10.11 0.80
N ALA A 339 13.11 -9.24 1.71
CA ALA A 339 14.55 -9.06 1.91
C ALA A 339 15.24 -10.39 2.26
N ILE A 340 14.64 -11.19 3.16
CA ILE A 340 15.17 -12.51 3.51
C ILE A 340 15.15 -13.45 2.29
N PHE A 341 14.01 -13.54 1.60
CA PHE A 341 13.82 -14.42 0.45
C PHE A 341 14.80 -14.11 -0.69
N TRP A 342 14.88 -12.85 -1.12
CA TRP A 342 15.74 -12.44 -2.23
C TRP A 342 17.23 -12.51 -1.87
N THR A 343 17.60 -12.25 -0.61
CA THR A 343 18.98 -12.45 -0.13
C THR A 343 19.37 -13.92 -0.19
N TRP A 344 18.49 -14.82 0.21
CA TRP A 344 18.74 -16.26 0.11
C TRP A 344 18.86 -16.72 -1.35
N LEU A 345 18.05 -16.15 -2.25
CA LEU A 345 18.01 -16.53 -3.66
C LEU A 345 19.26 -16.05 -4.43
N TRP A 346 19.60 -14.77 -4.32
CA TRP A 346 20.62 -14.10 -5.16
C TRP A 346 21.71 -13.36 -4.37
N GLY A 347 21.78 -13.53 -3.04
CA GLY A 347 22.82 -12.93 -2.21
C GLY A 347 22.66 -11.40 -2.04
N PRO A 348 23.77 -10.66 -1.88
CA PRO A 348 23.74 -9.20 -1.66
C PRO A 348 23.04 -8.43 -2.79
N VAL A 349 23.15 -8.89 -4.03
CA VAL A 349 22.44 -8.27 -5.16
C VAL A 349 20.94 -8.49 -5.03
N GLY A 350 20.49 -9.69 -4.67
CA GLY A 350 19.07 -9.96 -4.41
C GLY A 350 18.50 -9.07 -3.30
N LEU A 351 19.27 -8.83 -2.25
CA LEU A 351 18.88 -7.92 -1.18
C LEU A 351 18.60 -6.49 -1.68
N VAL A 352 19.48 -5.93 -2.51
CA VAL A 352 19.31 -4.60 -3.12
C VAL A 352 18.07 -4.55 -4.03
N LEU A 353 17.81 -5.63 -4.78
CA LEU A 353 16.68 -5.71 -5.71
C LEU A 353 15.38 -6.18 -5.05
N SER A 354 15.40 -6.51 -3.76
CA SER A 354 14.28 -7.13 -3.06
C SER A 354 13.00 -6.32 -3.17
N THR A 355 13.03 -5.04 -2.75
CA THR A 355 11.86 -4.17 -2.76
C THR A 355 11.29 -3.96 -4.17
N PRO A 356 12.08 -3.51 -5.17
CA PRO A 356 11.51 -3.26 -6.50
C PRO A 356 10.99 -4.53 -7.20
N LEU A 357 11.63 -5.69 -7.01
CA LEU A 357 11.11 -6.95 -7.55
C LEU A 357 9.81 -7.38 -6.85
N THR A 358 9.70 -7.15 -5.55
CA THR A 358 8.49 -7.45 -4.79
C THR A 358 7.35 -6.52 -5.21
N VAL A 359 7.61 -5.24 -5.47
CA VAL A 359 6.61 -4.33 -6.06
C VAL A 359 6.14 -4.87 -7.42
N CYS A 360 7.04 -5.31 -8.31
CA CYS A 360 6.64 -5.93 -9.58
C CYS A 360 5.71 -7.14 -9.36
N LEU A 361 6.06 -8.02 -8.42
CA LEU A 361 5.25 -9.20 -8.10
C LEU A 361 3.87 -8.86 -7.57
N VAL A 362 3.76 -7.88 -6.67
CA VAL A 362 2.48 -7.42 -6.10
C VAL A 362 1.60 -6.78 -7.16
N VAL A 363 2.16 -5.97 -8.05
CA VAL A 363 1.38 -5.32 -9.11
C VAL A 363 0.90 -6.33 -10.16
N LEU A 364 1.71 -7.37 -10.43
CA LEU A 364 1.25 -8.51 -11.23
C LEU A 364 0.08 -9.23 -10.55
N GLY A 365 0.11 -9.38 -9.22
CA GLY A 365 -0.98 -9.96 -8.44
C GLY A 365 -2.31 -9.22 -8.58
N ARG A 366 -2.28 -7.89 -8.60
CA ARG A 366 -3.46 -7.02 -8.78
C ARG A 366 -4.24 -7.24 -10.06
N HIS A 367 -3.54 -7.58 -11.13
CA HIS A 367 -4.13 -7.60 -12.48
C HIS A 367 -4.26 -9.00 -13.05
N VAL A 368 -3.51 -9.96 -12.52
CA VAL A 368 -3.50 -11.35 -12.98
C VAL A 368 -4.13 -12.23 -11.89
N PRO A 369 -5.34 -12.77 -12.10
CA PRO A 369 -6.08 -13.54 -11.08
C PRO A 369 -5.29 -14.73 -10.50
N GLN A 370 -4.37 -15.31 -11.29
CA GLN A 370 -3.53 -16.43 -10.86
C GLN A 370 -2.48 -16.03 -9.82
N PHE A 371 -2.14 -14.74 -9.74
CA PHE A 371 -1.15 -14.16 -8.84
C PHE A 371 -1.76 -13.28 -7.75
N GLU A 372 -3.09 -13.20 -7.64
CA GLU A 372 -3.82 -12.40 -6.64
C GLU A 372 -3.33 -12.66 -5.20
N PHE A 373 -2.92 -13.91 -4.91
CA PHE A 373 -2.33 -14.27 -3.61
C PHE A 373 -1.09 -13.44 -3.25
N LEU A 374 -0.32 -12.94 -4.22
CA LEU A 374 0.84 -12.08 -3.98
C LEU A 374 0.42 -10.70 -3.50
N GLU A 375 -0.67 -10.16 -4.05
CA GLU A 375 -1.25 -8.92 -3.55
C GLU A 375 -1.82 -9.11 -2.14
N ILE A 376 -2.58 -10.18 -1.91
CA ILE A 376 -3.16 -10.43 -0.58
C ILE A 376 -2.07 -10.61 0.47
N LEU A 377 -0.96 -11.29 0.13
CA LEU A 377 0.12 -11.58 1.07
C LEU A 377 1.03 -10.38 1.33
N PHE A 378 1.29 -9.56 0.31
CA PHE A 378 2.33 -8.52 0.37
C PHE A 378 1.81 -7.08 0.21
N GLY A 379 0.56 -6.91 -0.23
CA GLY A 379 -0.10 -5.62 -0.42
C GLY A 379 -0.43 -4.89 0.88
N SER A 380 -0.65 -3.59 0.78
CA SER A 380 -1.05 -2.73 1.91
C SER A 380 -2.40 -2.02 1.72
N GLU A 381 -3.11 -2.29 0.62
CA GLU A 381 -4.48 -1.82 0.44
C GLU A 381 -5.40 -2.68 1.32
N PRO A 382 -6.42 -2.07 1.97
CA PRO A 382 -7.40 -2.85 2.73
C PRO A 382 -8.00 -3.90 1.81
N VAL A 383 -8.01 -5.15 2.27
CA VAL A 383 -8.37 -6.34 1.46
C VAL A 383 -9.81 -6.29 0.92
N LEU A 384 -10.64 -5.36 1.43
CA LEU A 384 -12.05 -5.17 1.06
C LEU A 384 -12.34 -3.68 0.82
N ASP A 385 -13.17 -3.39 -0.19
CA ASP A 385 -13.74 -2.06 -0.44
C ASP A 385 -14.56 -1.61 0.79
N PRO A 386 -14.60 -0.31 1.17
CA PRO A 386 -15.36 0.17 2.33
C PRO A 386 -16.78 -0.40 2.46
N LYS A 387 -17.52 -0.51 1.35
CA LYS A 387 -18.89 -1.07 1.36
C LYS A 387 -18.94 -2.57 1.67
N GLU A 388 -17.94 -3.32 1.23
CA GLU A 388 -17.80 -4.76 1.49
C GLU A 388 -17.38 -5.01 2.93
N ARG A 389 -16.47 -4.18 3.45
CA ARG A 389 -16.04 -4.22 4.86
C ARG A 389 -17.21 -3.90 5.79
N LEU A 390 -17.99 -2.88 5.48
CA LEU A 390 -19.20 -2.56 6.22
C LEU A 390 -20.20 -3.73 6.17
N TYR A 391 -20.49 -4.27 4.98
CA TYR A 391 -21.38 -5.41 4.84
C TYR A 391 -20.91 -6.63 5.66
N GLN A 392 -19.61 -6.94 5.64
CA GLN A 392 -19.03 -8.05 6.42
C GLN A 392 -19.27 -7.87 7.93
N ARG A 393 -19.08 -6.66 8.46
CA ARG A 393 -19.28 -6.36 9.89
C ARG A 393 -20.73 -6.42 10.31
N LEU A 394 -21.62 -5.91 9.45
CA LEU A 394 -23.06 -6.06 9.64
C LEU A 394 -23.47 -7.54 9.65
N LEU A 395 -22.85 -8.36 8.79
CA LEU A 395 -23.09 -9.79 8.73
C LEU A 395 -22.50 -10.55 9.93
N SER A 396 -21.35 -10.14 10.46
CA SER A 396 -20.77 -10.72 11.67
C SER A 396 -21.49 -10.29 12.94
N GLY A 397 -22.34 -9.26 12.86
CA GLY A 397 -23.08 -8.73 14.01
C GLY A 397 -22.22 -7.87 14.93
N ASP A 398 -21.24 -7.17 14.37
CA ASP A 398 -20.34 -6.27 15.09
C ASP A 398 -20.61 -4.81 14.70
N PRO A 399 -21.67 -4.19 15.27
CA PRO A 399 -22.06 -2.83 14.94
C PRO A 399 -21.11 -1.77 15.52
N ASP A 400 -20.38 -2.09 16.60
CA ASP A 400 -19.43 -1.17 17.22
C ASP A 400 -18.23 -0.95 16.28
N GLU A 401 -17.63 -2.04 15.77
CA GLU A 401 -16.54 -1.92 14.78
C GLU A 401 -17.00 -1.29 13.46
N ALA A 402 -18.28 -1.47 13.09
CA ALA A 402 -18.88 -0.80 11.95
C ALA A 402 -19.03 0.71 12.19
N THR A 403 -19.31 1.11 13.44
CA THR A 403 -19.43 2.51 13.86
C THR A 403 -18.06 3.18 13.84
N ASP A 404 -17.06 2.62 14.51
CA ASP A 404 -15.69 3.17 14.54
C ASP A 404 -15.15 3.46 13.13
N ASN A 405 -15.44 2.57 12.17
CA ASN A 405 -15.03 2.77 10.78
C ASN A 405 -15.87 3.81 10.02
N ALA A 406 -17.14 3.96 10.38
CA ALA A 406 -17.96 5.04 9.85
C ALA A 406 -17.46 6.39 10.35
N GLU A 407 -17.15 6.51 11.64
CA GLU A 407 -16.60 7.73 12.25
C GLU A 407 -15.28 8.15 11.58
N GLU A 408 -14.35 7.21 11.35
CA GLU A 408 -13.08 7.47 10.64
C GLU A 408 -13.30 8.06 9.22
N ILE A 409 -14.34 7.60 8.50
CA ILE A 409 -14.67 8.13 7.17
C ILE A 409 -15.35 9.50 7.28
N LEU A 410 -16.17 9.70 8.31
CA LEU A 410 -16.91 10.94 8.58
C LEU A 410 -16.01 12.07 9.07
N GLU A 411 -14.77 11.79 9.50
CA GLU A 411 -13.75 12.84 9.75
C GLU A 411 -13.46 13.69 8.51
N GLU A 412 -13.63 13.13 7.30
CA GLU A 412 -13.34 13.80 6.03
C GLU A 412 -14.58 14.05 5.15
N LYS A 413 -15.74 13.47 5.50
CA LYS A 413 -16.94 13.44 4.64
C LYS A 413 -18.22 13.64 5.45
N TYR A 414 -19.22 14.26 4.82
CA TYR A 414 -20.54 14.40 5.43
C TYR A 414 -21.35 13.09 5.42
N LEU A 415 -22.31 12.98 6.35
CA LEU A 415 -23.18 11.82 6.50
C LEU A 415 -23.91 11.41 5.20
N ALA A 416 -24.36 12.41 4.43
CA ALA A 416 -25.02 12.21 3.13
C ALA A 416 -24.11 11.47 2.12
N GLU A 417 -22.81 11.80 2.10
CA GLU A 417 -21.83 11.19 1.22
C GLU A 417 -21.47 9.77 1.68
N TYR A 418 -21.26 9.58 2.99
CA TYR A 418 -21.00 8.25 3.56
C TYR A 418 -22.14 7.27 3.29
N TYR A 419 -23.39 7.69 3.53
CA TYR A 419 -24.54 6.83 3.25
C TYR A 419 -24.72 6.56 1.76
N GLY A 420 -24.50 7.55 0.90
CA GLY A 420 -24.61 7.39 -0.56
C GLY A 420 -23.53 6.50 -1.17
N SER A 421 -22.28 6.60 -0.68
CA SER A 421 -21.12 5.93 -1.28
C SER A 421 -20.73 4.60 -0.63
N VAL A 422 -21.09 4.39 0.65
CA VAL A 422 -20.69 3.21 1.43
C VAL A 422 -21.88 2.45 1.99
N ALA A 423 -22.74 3.09 2.80
CA ALA A 423 -23.74 2.37 3.58
C ALA A 423 -24.88 1.79 2.75
N ILE A 424 -25.50 2.58 1.86
CA ILE A 424 -26.54 2.09 0.95
C ILE A 424 -25.97 0.99 0.02
N PRO A 425 -24.79 1.16 -0.60
CA PRO A 425 -24.14 0.07 -1.34
C PRO A 425 -23.89 -1.21 -0.52
N ALA A 426 -23.53 -1.11 0.76
CA ALA A 426 -23.39 -2.27 1.63
C ALA A 426 -24.74 -3.00 1.85
N LEU A 427 -25.84 -2.26 2.03
CA LEU A 427 -27.18 -2.84 2.11
C LEU A 427 -27.61 -3.50 0.78
N LEU A 428 -27.19 -2.95 -0.37
CA LEU A 428 -27.42 -3.54 -1.69
C LEU A 428 -26.73 -4.90 -1.84
N LEU A 429 -25.51 -5.07 -1.32
CA LEU A 429 -24.84 -6.38 -1.27
C LEU A 429 -25.68 -7.39 -0.49
N GLY A 430 -26.18 -7.01 0.69
CA GLY A 430 -27.06 -7.86 1.49
C GLY A 430 -28.37 -8.24 0.79
N GLU A 431 -29.00 -7.30 0.07
CA GLU A 431 -30.20 -7.57 -0.71
C GLU A 431 -29.92 -8.51 -1.90
N GLN A 432 -28.76 -8.37 -2.55
CA GLN A 432 -28.34 -9.28 -3.63
C GLN A 432 -28.11 -10.71 -3.11
N ASP A 433 -27.44 -10.86 -1.96
CA ASP A 433 -27.21 -12.17 -1.33
C ASP A 433 -28.52 -12.82 -0.85
N ARG A 434 -29.48 -12.01 -0.39
CA ARG A 434 -30.84 -12.46 -0.10
C ARG A 434 -31.56 -12.96 -1.35
N ILE A 435 -31.46 -12.25 -2.48
CA ILE A 435 -32.09 -12.65 -3.75
C ILE A 435 -31.48 -13.96 -4.29
N ARG A 436 -30.16 -14.13 -4.15
CA ARG A 436 -29.43 -15.34 -4.58
C ARG A 436 -29.64 -16.53 -3.62
N GLY A 437 -30.27 -16.31 -2.47
CA GLY A 437 -30.49 -17.35 -1.45
C GLY A 437 -29.24 -17.70 -0.64
N ALA A 438 -28.21 -16.85 -0.65
CA ALA A 438 -26.99 -17.00 0.13
C ALA A 438 -27.17 -16.54 1.59
N LEU A 439 -28.11 -15.63 1.84
CA LEU A 439 -28.40 -15.07 3.15
C LEU A 439 -29.67 -15.69 3.76
N SER A 440 -29.55 -16.32 4.93
CA SER A 440 -30.70 -16.88 5.66
C SER A 440 -31.52 -15.80 6.36
N ASP A 441 -32.81 -16.05 6.66
CA ASP A 441 -33.68 -15.08 7.34
C ASP A 441 -33.11 -14.57 8.68
N PRO A 442 -32.48 -15.40 9.55
CA PRO A 442 -31.83 -14.91 10.76
C PRO A 442 -30.64 -13.99 10.47
N GLN A 443 -29.80 -14.31 9.48
CA GLN A 443 -28.67 -13.47 9.09
C GLN A 443 -29.13 -12.15 8.47
N LEU A 444 -30.18 -12.17 7.65
CA LEU A 444 -30.80 -10.96 7.10
C LEU A 444 -31.28 -10.03 8.23
N LYS A 445 -31.93 -10.61 9.25
CA LYS A 445 -32.37 -9.85 10.42
C LYS A 445 -31.18 -9.27 11.19
N GLN A 446 -30.13 -10.05 11.41
CA GLN A 446 -28.91 -9.61 12.07
C GLN A 446 -28.26 -8.43 11.33
N VAL A 447 -28.06 -8.53 10.01
CA VAL A 447 -27.54 -7.43 9.18
C VAL A 447 -28.40 -6.17 9.35
N ALA A 448 -29.73 -6.30 9.31
CA ALA A 448 -30.62 -5.17 9.45
C ALA A 448 -30.61 -4.55 10.87
N ASP A 449 -30.50 -5.38 11.92
CA ASP A 449 -30.44 -4.93 13.30
C ASP A 449 -29.09 -4.23 13.60
N SER A 450 -27.98 -4.79 13.13
CA SER A 450 -26.66 -4.14 13.21
C SER A 450 -26.61 -2.82 12.44
N ALA A 451 -27.24 -2.76 11.26
CA ALA A 451 -27.26 -1.54 10.47
C ALA A 451 -28.17 -0.46 11.08
N ARG A 452 -29.25 -0.85 11.77
CA ARG A 452 -30.04 0.09 12.59
C ARG A 452 -29.25 0.63 13.77
N LEU A 453 -28.47 -0.22 14.44
CA LEU A 453 -27.62 0.23 15.54
C LEU A 453 -26.54 1.19 15.05
N LEU A 454 -25.93 0.94 13.90
CA LEU A 454 -25.01 1.87 13.25
C LEU A 454 -25.66 3.25 13.04
N VAL A 455 -26.85 3.31 12.45
CA VAL A 455 -27.59 4.58 12.24
C VAL A 455 -27.84 5.30 13.57
N ALA A 456 -28.22 4.55 14.61
CA ALA A 456 -28.45 5.10 15.95
C ALA A 456 -27.14 5.61 16.60
N ASN A 457 -26.03 4.91 16.44
CA ASN A 457 -24.74 5.33 16.98
C ASN A 457 -24.23 6.61 16.28
N LEU A 458 -24.53 6.79 15.00
CA LEU A 458 -24.18 7.98 14.23
C LEU A 458 -25.08 9.19 14.52
N GLU A 459 -26.06 9.09 15.43
CA GLU A 459 -26.95 10.20 15.81
C GLU A 459 -26.19 11.38 16.42
N GLN A 460 -25.12 11.14 17.16
CA GLN A 460 -24.31 12.23 17.70
C GLN A 460 -23.64 13.04 16.59
N ILE A 461 -23.02 12.37 15.61
CA ILE A 461 -22.40 13.03 14.45
C ILE A 461 -23.44 13.79 13.63
N ALA A 462 -24.62 13.20 13.44
CA ALA A 462 -25.73 13.87 12.75
C ALA A 462 -26.11 15.20 13.44
N ASN A 463 -26.23 15.21 14.78
CA ASN A 463 -26.54 16.43 15.53
C ASN A 463 -25.40 17.47 15.44
N GLU A 464 -24.14 17.03 15.46
CA GLU A 464 -22.97 17.90 15.28
C GLU A 464 -22.93 18.54 13.87
N GLU A 465 -23.32 17.78 12.84
CA GLU A 465 -23.47 18.31 11.47
C GLU A 465 -24.65 19.29 11.36
N GLU A 466 -25.80 19.02 12.00
CA GLU A 466 -26.98 19.91 12.00
C GLU A 466 -26.69 21.26 12.67
N ASP A 467 -25.97 21.25 13.79
CA ASP A 467 -25.58 22.46 14.55
C ASP A 467 -24.48 23.28 13.85
N SER A 468 -23.87 22.74 12.79
CA SER A 468 -22.80 23.44 12.06
C SER A 468 -23.35 24.51 11.11
N ASP A 469 -22.72 25.69 11.09
CA ASP A 469 -23.07 26.77 10.14
C ASP A 469 -22.60 26.46 8.70
N GLU A 470 -21.94 25.32 8.46
CA GLU A 470 -21.43 24.92 7.16
C GLU A 470 -22.51 24.25 6.31
N GLN A 471 -22.73 24.77 5.11
CA GLN A 471 -23.64 24.11 4.16
C GLN A 471 -23.02 22.80 3.67
N VAL A 472 -23.75 21.71 3.87
CA VAL A 472 -23.36 20.38 3.38
C VAL A 472 -23.27 20.42 1.86
N SER A 473 -22.05 20.25 1.35
CA SER A 473 -21.75 20.15 -0.07
C SER A 473 -21.29 18.72 -0.39
N VAL A 474 -21.91 18.12 -1.39
CA VAL A 474 -21.64 16.73 -1.80
C VAL A 474 -21.09 16.74 -3.21
N GLU A 475 -20.10 15.89 -3.51
CA GLU A 475 -19.67 15.70 -4.90
C GLU A 475 -20.85 15.30 -5.78
N ALA A 476 -21.07 16.05 -6.87
CA ALA A 476 -22.19 15.77 -7.76
C ALA A 476 -22.02 14.36 -8.36
N PRO A 477 -23.10 13.56 -8.43
CA PRO A 477 -23.00 12.14 -8.81
C PRO A 477 -22.43 11.88 -10.22
N ASP A 478 -22.31 12.91 -11.06
CA ASP A 478 -21.76 12.86 -12.42
C ASP A 478 -20.57 13.81 -12.67
N ALA A 479 -19.95 14.34 -11.61
CA ALA A 479 -18.80 15.24 -11.74
C ALA A 479 -17.57 14.56 -12.38
N GLU A 480 -17.18 15.00 -13.58
CA GLU A 480 -15.78 14.84 -14.01
C GLU A 480 -14.88 15.68 -13.09
N LYS A 481 -13.64 15.23 -12.83
CA LYS A 481 -12.68 15.93 -11.95
C LYS A 481 -12.63 17.43 -12.28
N GLY A 482 -13.24 18.26 -11.43
CA GLY A 482 -13.28 19.72 -11.58
C GLY A 482 -14.66 20.38 -11.60
N GLU A 483 -15.78 19.64 -11.50
CA GLU A 483 -17.11 20.24 -11.32
C GLU A 483 -17.40 20.65 -9.86
N ALA A 484 -18.25 21.67 -9.69
CA ALA A 484 -18.59 22.25 -8.40
C ALA A 484 -19.43 21.29 -7.53
N ALA A 485 -19.15 21.28 -6.22
CA ALA A 485 -19.92 20.51 -5.24
C ALA A 485 -21.40 20.96 -5.23
N LEU A 486 -22.32 20.00 -5.07
CA LEU A 486 -23.75 20.24 -4.99
C LEU A 486 -24.13 20.58 -3.54
N GLU A 487 -24.61 21.81 -3.32
CA GLU A 487 -25.15 22.25 -2.03
C GLU A 487 -26.54 21.65 -1.80
N LEU A 488 -26.74 21.03 -0.64
CA LEU A 488 -28.03 20.46 -0.25
C LEU A 488 -29.00 21.56 0.25
N PRO A 489 -30.31 21.45 -0.04
CA PRO A 489 -31.29 22.44 0.38
C PRO A 489 -31.65 22.32 1.87
N ASN A 490 -31.97 23.45 2.50
CA ASN A 490 -32.46 23.52 3.88
C ASN A 490 -33.90 22.98 3.99
N GLY A 491 -34.14 22.16 5.01
CA GLY A 491 -35.39 21.46 5.29
C GLY A 491 -36.30 22.12 6.33
N GLY A 492 -35.94 23.29 6.85
CA GLY A 492 -36.68 24.00 7.90
C GLY A 492 -38.19 24.12 7.62
N GLY A 493 -39.01 23.62 8.54
CA GLY A 493 -40.48 23.64 8.42
C GLY A 493 -41.06 22.60 7.45
N LYS A 494 -40.25 21.65 6.96
CA LYS A 494 -40.71 20.48 6.21
C LYS A 494 -40.91 19.31 7.16
N TYR A 495 -42.01 18.60 6.98
CA TYR A 495 -42.26 17.32 7.64
C TYR A 495 -42.18 16.19 6.60
N VAL A 496 -41.22 15.28 6.74
CA VAL A 496 -40.93 14.22 5.74
C VAL A 496 -41.02 12.83 6.34
N LEU A 497 -41.72 11.93 5.66
CA LEU A 497 -41.85 10.53 6.10
C LEU A 497 -41.11 9.57 5.18
N CYS A 498 -40.20 8.80 5.76
CA CYS A 498 -39.39 7.82 5.05
C CYS A 498 -39.89 6.41 5.35
N PHE A 499 -40.48 5.73 4.37
CA PHE A 499 -40.94 4.35 4.51
C PHE A 499 -39.94 3.37 3.90
N GLY A 500 -39.74 2.24 4.57
CA GLY A 500 -39.20 1.05 3.94
C GLY A 500 -40.20 0.46 2.93
N GLY A 501 -39.73 0.03 1.77
CA GLY A 501 -40.60 -0.40 0.68
C GLY A 501 -41.15 -1.82 0.82
N ARG A 502 -40.32 -2.77 1.23
CA ARG A 502 -40.70 -4.19 1.24
C ARG A 502 -40.09 -5.00 2.37
N GLY A 503 -38.82 -4.78 2.70
CA GLY A 503 -38.07 -5.64 3.62
C GLY A 503 -37.35 -4.87 4.71
N VAL A 504 -36.80 -5.62 5.67
CA VAL A 504 -36.10 -5.06 6.83
C VAL A 504 -34.85 -4.25 6.48
N LEU A 505 -34.23 -4.49 5.32
CA LEU A 505 -33.11 -3.67 4.81
C LEU A 505 -33.60 -2.36 4.17
N ASP A 506 -34.77 -2.36 3.53
CA ASP A 506 -35.39 -1.13 3.03
C ASP A 506 -35.77 -0.20 4.20
N ASP A 507 -36.14 -0.77 5.35
CA ASP A 507 -36.42 -0.02 6.58
C ASP A 507 -35.16 0.71 7.08
N VAL A 508 -33.97 0.10 6.94
CA VAL A 508 -32.70 0.74 7.29
C VAL A 508 -32.38 1.86 6.32
N ALA A 509 -32.54 1.63 5.02
CA ALA A 509 -32.34 2.68 4.01
C ALA A 509 -33.26 3.88 4.24
N ALA A 510 -34.50 3.63 4.70
CA ALA A 510 -35.42 4.70 5.10
C ALA A 510 -34.95 5.47 6.34
N ALA A 511 -34.35 4.78 7.33
CA ALA A 511 -33.76 5.42 8.50
C ALA A 511 -32.53 6.28 8.15
N MET A 512 -31.65 5.78 7.25
CA MET A 512 -30.49 6.54 6.76
C MET A 512 -30.93 7.82 6.03
N LEU A 513 -31.95 7.74 5.16
CA LEU A 513 -32.49 8.92 4.47
C LEU A 513 -33.16 9.91 5.45
N ALA A 514 -33.90 9.40 6.44
CA ALA A 514 -34.52 10.24 7.48
C ALA A 514 -33.46 11.05 8.25
N GLN A 515 -32.40 10.38 8.73
CA GLN A 515 -31.33 11.05 9.47
C GLN A 515 -30.62 12.12 8.62
N VAL A 516 -30.36 11.88 7.33
CA VAL A 516 -29.77 12.90 6.44
C VAL A 516 -30.71 14.09 6.25
N LEU A 517 -32.02 13.87 6.19
CA LEU A 517 -33.00 14.95 6.10
C LEU A 517 -33.13 15.73 7.41
N ASP A 518 -33.01 15.07 8.57
CA ASP A 518 -32.96 15.70 9.89
C ASP A 518 -31.74 16.62 9.98
N VAL A 519 -30.55 16.18 9.53
CA VAL A 519 -29.33 17.01 9.43
C VAL A 519 -29.54 18.29 8.60
N GLN A 520 -30.43 18.26 7.60
CA GLN A 520 -30.78 19.45 6.80
C GLN A 520 -31.85 20.35 7.47
N GLY A 521 -32.30 20.02 8.69
CA GLY A 521 -33.29 20.77 9.47
C GLY A 521 -34.75 20.42 9.18
N ALA A 522 -35.05 19.31 8.51
CA ALA A 522 -36.42 18.84 8.34
C ALA A 522 -36.87 18.01 9.55
N GLU A 523 -38.15 18.06 9.90
CA GLU A 523 -38.72 17.13 10.86
C GLU A 523 -39.02 15.80 10.15
N THR A 524 -38.29 14.73 10.46
CA THR A 524 -38.52 13.44 9.80
C THR A 524 -38.90 12.28 10.71
N MET A 525 -39.48 11.25 10.09
CA MET A 525 -39.76 9.99 10.77
C MET A 525 -39.53 8.81 9.82
N ALA A 526 -38.68 7.89 10.26
CA ALA A 526 -38.46 6.61 9.60
C ALA A 526 -39.52 5.58 10.02
N LEU A 527 -40.17 4.96 9.04
CA LEU A 527 -41.25 4.00 9.23
C LEU A 527 -40.93 2.69 8.52
N ALA A 528 -41.17 1.57 9.20
CA ALA A 528 -40.96 0.25 8.64
C ALA A 528 -41.95 -0.05 7.48
N HIS A 529 -41.58 -0.96 6.60
CA HIS A 529 -42.40 -1.44 5.49
C HIS A 529 -43.75 -2.02 5.92
N SER A 530 -43.87 -2.50 7.16
CA SER A 530 -45.13 -2.94 7.76
C SER A 530 -46.13 -1.79 7.96
N ALA A 531 -45.66 -0.54 8.07
CA ALA A 531 -46.51 0.65 8.17
C ALA A 531 -47.22 0.99 6.84
N LEU A 532 -46.74 0.50 5.70
CA LEU A 532 -47.41 0.64 4.39
C LEU A 532 -48.63 -0.28 4.24
N GLN A 533 -48.86 -1.21 5.19
CA GLN A 533 -50.04 -2.06 5.18
C GLN A 533 -51.33 -1.23 5.34
N PRO A 534 -52.47 -1.66 4.75
CA PRO A 534 -53.68 -0.84 4.69
C PRO A 534 -54.18 -0.38 6.06
N ALA A 535 -54.11 -1.26 7.08
CA ALA A 535 -54.58 -0.97 8.43
C ALA A 535 -53.68 0.04 9.16
N SER A 536 -52.37 -0.19 9.13
CA SER A 536 -51.36 0.69 9.74
C SER A 536 -51.36 2.08 9.11
N LEU A 537 -51.44 2.12 7.77
CA LEU A 537 -51.41 3.38 7.03
C LEU A 537 -52.64 4.25 7.30
N ALA A 538 -53.81 3.65 7.52
CA ALA A 538 -55.02 4.38 7.85
C ALA A 538 -55.02 4.94 9.28
N ALA A 539 -54.17 4.41 10.17
CA ALA A 539 -54.05 4.82 11.56
C ALA A 539 -53.02 5.94 11.78
N LEU A 540 -52.16 6.22 10.80
CA LEU A 540 -51.15 7.27 10.87
C LEU A 540 -51.81 8.66 10.76
N GLN A 541 -51.50 9.55 11.70
CA GLN A 541 -51.81 10.97 11.61
C GLN A 541 -50.75 11.65 10.76
N LEU A 542 -51.17 12.27 9.66
CA LEU A 542 -50.29 12.74 8.59
C LEU A 542 -50.62 14.20 8.23
N ASP A 543 -51.16 14.91 9.21
CA ASP A 543 -51.45 16.33 9.09
C ASP A 543 -50.12 17.09 8.98
N ASN A 544 -50.02 18.00 8.01
CA ASN A 544 -48.81 18.80 7.69
C ASN A 544 -47.63 18.06 7.04
N THR A 545 -47.78 16.79 6.62
CA THR A 545 -46.72 16.12 5.86
C THR A 545 -46.49 16.77 4.50
N THR A 546 -45.24 17.16 4.24
CA THR A 546 -44.81 17.81 3.00
C THR A 546 -44.37 16.81 1.93
N ALA A 547 -43.61 15.79 2.31
CA ALA A 547 -43.16 14.73 1.43
C ALA A 547 -43.21 13.36 2.10
N ILE A 548 -43.47 12.32 1.29
CA ILE A 548 -43.44 10.92 1.68
C ILE A 548 -42.56 10.18 0.67
N VAL A 549 -41.52 9.50 1.13
CA VAL A 549 -40.65 8.71 0.26
C VAL A 549 -40.67 7.25 0.65
N VAL A 550 -40.76 6.38 -0.36
CA VAL A 550 -40.68 4.93 -0.17
C VAL A 550 -39.37 4.40 -0.76
N ASN A 551 -38.58 3.74 0.09
CA ASN A 551 -37.22 3.29 -0.20
C ASN A 551 -37.21 1.84 -0.69
N PHE A 552 -36.52 1.58 -1.80
CA PHE A 552 -36.35 0.25 -2.36
C PHE A 552 -34.89 -0.01 -2.71
N LEU A 553 -34.28 -1.00 -2.06
CA LEU A 553 -32.98 -1.53 -2.46
C LEU A 553 -33.09 -2.38 -3.74
N ASN A 554 -34.26 -2.97 -3.99
CA ASN A 554 -34.52 -3.80 -5.16
C ASN A 554 -35.50 -3.14 -6.14
N VAL A 555 -34.98 -2.77 -7.32
CA VAL A 555 -35.72 -2.12 -8.41
C VAL A 555 -36.92 -2.95 -8.90
N GLU A 556 -36.83 -4.28 -8.88
CA GLU A 556 -37.96 -5.13 -9.28
C GLU A 556 -39.13 -5.03 -8.30
N SER A 557 -38.85 -4.80 -7.02
CA SER A 557 -39.88 -4.62 -5.99
C SER A 557 -40.59 -3.28 -6.13
N ALA A 558 -39.94 -2.26 -6.67
CA ALA A 558 -40.53 -0.94 -6.92
C ALA A 558 -41.68 -0.96 -7.92
N ARG A 559 -41.74 -1.96 -8.83
CA ARG A 559 -42.91 -2.12 -9.72
C ARG A 559 -44.21 -2.40 -8.94
N LYS A 560 -44.11 -2.99 -7.75
CA LYS A 560 -45.25 -3.18 -6.83
C LYS A 560 -45.57 -1.92 -6.02
N ALA A 561 -44.66 -0.93 -5.98
CA ALA A 561 -44.84 0.34 -5.27
C ALA A 561 -46.04 1.13 -5.80
N ARG A 562 -46.47 0.90 -7.06
CA ARG A 562 -47.69 1.50 -7.64
C ARG A 562 -48.90 1.41 -6.72
N PHE A 563 -49.11 0.28 -6.04
CA PHE A 563 -50.23 0.13 -5.12
C PHE A 563 -50.08 0.98 -3.86
N SER A 564 -48.86 1.08 -3.33
CA SER A 564 -48.52 1.92 -2.18
C SER A 564 -48.63 3.41 -2.53
N VAL A 565 -48.02 3.86 -3.64
CA VAL A 565 -48.11 5.25 -4.13
C VAL A 565 -49.57 5.64 -4.38
N ARG A 566 -50.35 4.77 -5.03
CA ARG A 566 -51.78 5.04 -5.25
C ARG A 566 -52.57 5.17 -3.94
N ARG A 567 -52.22 4.39 -2.92
CA ARG A 567 -52.89 4.47 -1.61
C ARG A 567 -52.49 5.75 -0.89
N LEU A 568 -51.20 6.06 -0.85
CA LEU A 568 -50.65 7.29 -0.30
C LEU A 568 -51.28 8.52 -0.95
N LYS A 569 -51.33 8.60 -2.30
CA LYS A 569 -51.96 9.73 -3.02
C LYS A 569 -53.45 9.89 -2.77
N ARG A 570 -54.14 8.83 -2.34
CA ARG A 570 -55.58 8.88 -2.02
C ARG A 570 -55.84 9.39 -0.62
N LEU A 571 -55.00 8.99 0.33
CA LEU A 571 -55.11 9.38 1.73
C LEU A 571 -54.49 10.77 1.96
N HIS A 572 -53.41 11.10 1.25
CA HIS A 572 -52.63 12.34 1.41
C HIS A 572 -52.52 13.05 0.06
N LYS A 573 -53.38 14.05 -0.13
CA LYS A 573 -53.41 14.85 -1.38
C LYS A 573 -52.45 16.05 -1.34
N SER A 574 -52.02 16.44 -0.15
CA SER A 574 -51.16 17.60 0.11
C SER A 574 -49.67 17.28 0.15
N ALA A 575 -49.30 16.00 0.28
CA ALA A 575 -47.90 15.57 0.34
C ALA A 575 -47.39 15.14 -1.04
N ARG A 576 -46.15 15.49 -1.38
CA ARG A 576 -45.44 14.91 -2.52
C ARG A 576 -45.05 13.47 -2.19
N ILE A 577 -45.23 12.55 -3.12
CA ILE A 577 -44.92 11.13 -2.93
C ILE A 577 -43.82 10.70 -3.89
N GLY A 578 -42.67 10.34 -3.33
CA GLY A 578 -41.47 9.92 -4.04
C GLY A 578 -41.12 8.44 -3.89
N LEU A 579 -40.27 7.95 -4.78
CA LEU A 579 -39.65 6.63 -4.70
C LEU A 579 -38.13 6.76 -4.75
N ALA A 580 -37.42 6.17 -3.80
CA ALA A 580 -35.96 6.06 -3.83
C ALA A 580 -35.56 4.65 -4.26
N LEU A 581 -34.92 4.53 -5.42
CA LEU A 581 -34.50 3.28 -6.05
C LEU A 581 -32.99 3.16 -6.01
N TRP A 582 -32.47 2.77 -4.85
CA TRP A 582 -31.04 2.73 -4.57
C TRP A 582 -30.25 1.78 -5.49
N GLY A 583 -30.87 0.66 -5.88
CA GLY A 583 -30.25 -0.34 -6.75
C GLY A 583 -30.37 -0.08 -8.26
N ALA A 584 -30.80 1.12 -8.68
CA ALA A 584 -30.96 1.46 -10.09
C ALA A 584 -29.63 1.94 -10.69
N ASP A 585 -29.14 1.22 -11.71
CA ASP A 585 -27.91 1.58 -12.43
C ASP A 585 -27.99 2.97 -13.08
N LYS A 586 -26.83 3.59 -13.32
CA LYS A 586 -26.76 4.90 -13.99
C LYS A 586 -27.44 4.93 -15.36
N GLU A 587 -27.36 3.84 -16.11
CA GLU A 587 -27.99 3.70 -17.43
C GLU A 587 -29.49 3.39 -17.38
N PHE A 588 -30.03 3.11 -16.20
CA PHE A 588 -31.43 2.74 -16.03
C PHE A 588 -32.35 3.98 -16.09
N ASP A 589 -33.23 4.03 -17.09
CA ASP A 589 -34.21 5.13 -17.22
C ASP A 589 -35.32 5.02 -16.16
N LEU A 590 -35.41 6.02 -15.30
CA LEU A 590 -36.38 6.10 -14.20
C LEU A 590 -37.76 6.61 -14.66
N LYS A 591 -37.86 7.30 -15.79
CA LYS A 591 -39.10 7.92 -16.28
C LYS A 591 -40.26 6.92 -16.45
N PRO A 592 -40.05 5.72 -17.02
CA PRO A 592 -41.13 4.72 -17.14
C PRO A 592 -41.72 4.32 -15.79
N ILE A 593 -40.89 4.18 -14.75
CA ILE A 593 -41.36 3.83 -13.40
C ILE A 593 -42.17 4.99 -12.81
N GLN A 594 -41.69 6.22 -12.97
CA GLN A 594 -42.40 7.42 -12.50
C GLN A 594 -43.78 7.55 -13.16
N GLU A 595 -43.86 7.38 -14.47
CA GLU A 595 -45.13 7.44 -15.22
C GLU A 595 -46.10 6.33 -14.81
N GLU A 596 -45.61 5.10 -14.63
CA GLU A 596 -46.45 3.95 -14.27
C GLU A 596 -46.98 4.03 -12.83
N THR A 597 -46.12 4.45 -11.90
CA THR A 597 -46.47 4.61 -10.48
C THR A 597 -47.24 5.89 -10.20
N GLN A 598 -47.13 6.88 -11.09
CA GLN A 598 -47.60 8.26 -10.90
C GLN A 598 -46.98 8.93 -9.67
N ALA A 599 -45.76 8.53 -9.29
CA ALA A 599 -44.99 9.19 -8.25
C ALA A 599 -44.62 10.64 -8.68
N ASP A 600 -44.50 11.53 -7.70
CA ASP A 600 -44.14 12.93 -7.94
C ASP A 600 -42.71 13.05 -8.45
N PHE A 601 -41.81 12.25 -7.87
CA PHE A 601 -40.40 12.10 -8.24
C PHE A 601 -39.92 10.66 -8.01
N VAL A 602 -38.85 10.27 -8.72
CA VAL A 602 -38.14 8.99 -8.55
C VAL A 602 -36.65 9.28 -8.59
N VAL A 603 -35.92 8.84 -7.58
CA VAL A 603 -34.50 9.14 -7.35
C VAL A 603 -33.68 7.88 -7.16
N ARG A 604 -32.36 7.98 -7.26
CA ARG A 604 -31.42 6.86 -7.09
C ARG A 604 -30.20 7.16 -6.23
N THR A 605 -29.87 8.44 -6.01
CA THR A 605 -28.77 8.88 -5.14
C THR A 605 -29.31 9.53 -3.86
N MET A 606 -28.46 9.59 -2.83
CA MET A 606 -28.83 10.22 -1.55
C MET A 606 -29.09 11.72 -1.76
N SER A 607 -28.20 12.40 -2.49
CA SER A 607 -28.32 13.83 -2.78
C SER A 607 -29.60 14.15 -3.56
N ASP A 608 -29.93 13.40 -4.62
CA ASP A 608 -31.18 13.62 -5.36
C ASP A 608 -32.41 13.39 -4.48
N ALA A 609 -32.35 12.41 -3.57
CA ALA A 609 -33.44 12.12 -2.64
C ALA A 609 -33.67 13.29 -1.69
N VAL A 610 -32.62 13.87 -1.12
CA VAL A 610 -32.71 15.05 -0.26
C VAL A 610 -33.28 16.24 -1.02
N VAL A 611 -32.73 16.53 -2.21
CA VAL A 611 -33.18 17.65 -3.06
C VAL A 611 -34.67 17.55 -3.39
N GLU A 612 -35.14 16.37 -3.79
CA GLU A 612 -36.54 16.18 -4.15
C GLU A 612 -37.47 16.12 -2.93
N CYS A 613 -37.01 15.62 -1.77
CA CYS A 613 -37.81 15.62 -0.55
C CYS A 613 -38.09 17.04 -0.04
N LEU A 614 -37.08 17.91 -0.09
CA LEU A 614 -37.14 19.25 0.49
C LEU A 614 -37.64 20.32 -0.50
N SER A 615 -37.79 19.97 -1.78
CA SER A 615 -38.26 20.88 -2.82
C SER A 615 -39.69 21.39 -2.62
N ASP A 616 -39.90 22.66 -2.95
CA ASP A 616 -41.18 23.39 -2.88
C ASP A 616 -42.18 23.07 -4.01
N ALA A 617 -41.89 22.08 -4.87
CA ALA A 617 -42.77 21.74 -5.98
C ALA A 617 -44.15 21.22 -5.51
N GLU A 618 -45.22 21.53 -6.24
CA GLU A 618 -46.56 21.09 -5.86
C GLU A 618 -46.78 19.56 -6.09
N PRO A 619 -47.55 18.88 -5.23
CA PRO A 619 -47.94 17.48 -5.44
C PRO A 619 -48.77 17.28 -6.71
N LYS A 620 -48.43 16.26 -7.52
CA LYS A 620 -49.17 15.92 -8.75
C LYS A 620 -50.44 15.12 -8.38
N PRO A 621 -51.63 15.51 -8.86
CA PRO A 621 -52.87 14.80 -8.57
C PRO A 621 -52.88 13.39 -9.20
N PHE A 622 -53.48 12.43 -8.50
CA PHE A 622 -53.61 11.06 -9.00
C PHE A 622 -54.62 10.97 -10.15
N ILE A 623 -54.19 10.55 -11.34
CA ILE A 623 -55.05 10.45 -12.54
C ILE A 623 -55.57 9.01 -12.69
N ARG A 624 -56.87 8.83 -12.50
CA ARG A 624 -57.55 7.53 -12.60
C ARG A 624 -57.69 7.10 -14.08
N GLY A 625 -56.94 6.09 -14.51
CA GLY A 625 -57.15 5.43 -15.83
C GLY A 625 -55.95 5.37 -16.79
N GLN A 626 -54.82 6.01 -16.49
CA GLN A 626 -53.62 6.02 -17.36
C GLN A 626 -52.78 4.71 -17.34
N SER A 627 -53.38 3.57 -17.00
CA SER A 627 -52.67 2.29 -16.95
C SER A 627 -52.42 1.74 -18.35
N LYS A 628 -51.40 2.22 -19.06
CA LYS A 628 -50.91 1.50 -20.25
C LYS A 628 -50.51 0.08 -19.82
N VAL A 629 -50.95 -0.90 -20.60
CA VAL A 629 -50.70 -2.34 -20.38
C VAL A 629 -49.20 -2.58 -20.47
N PHE A 630 -48.68 -3.35 -19.51
CA PHE A 630 -47.29 -3.77 -19.41
C PHE A 630 -46.81 -4.40 -20.73
N SER A 631 -45.92 -3.74 -21.46
CA SER A 631 -45.12 -4.41 -22.49
C SER A 631 -43.86 -4.94 -21.79
N PRO A 632 -43.53 -6.24 -21.90
CA PRO A 632 -42.32 -6.77 -21.32
C PRO A 632 -41.12 -6.11 -22.00
N ILE A 633 -40.49 -5.15 -21.32
CA ILE A 633 -39.17 -4.66 -21.70
C ILE A 633 -38.24 -5.87 -21.55
N ARG A 634 -37.83 -6.46 -22.68
CA ARG A 634 -36.78 -7.47 -22.74
C ARG A 634 -35.55 -6.88 -22.06
N ALA A 635 -35.17 -7.49 -20.93
CA ALA A 635 -33.89 -7.22 -20.29
C ALA A 635 -32.78 -7.43 -21.33
N VAL A 636 -32.13 -6.33 -21.73
CA VAL A 636 -30.79 -6.40 -22.29
C VAL A 636 -29.84 -6.56 -21.10
N GLN A 637 -29.90 -7.70 -20.43
CA GLN A 637 -28.73 -8.24 -19.74
C GLN A 637 -27.88 -8.91 -20.82
N LYS A 638 -27.16 -8.09 -21.59
CA LYS A 638 -25.93 -8.58 -22.19
C LYS A 638 -24.85 -8.35 -21.17
N VAL A 639 -24.51 -9.42 -20.46
CA VAL A 639 -23.21 -9.61 -19.82
C VAL A 639 -22.14 -9.15 -20.80
N LYS A 640 -21.35 -8.16 -20.38
CA LYS A 640 -20.03 -7.89 -20.92
C LYS A 640 -19.10 -7.61 -19.76
#